data_AF-A0A257U5I4-F1
#
_entry.id   AF-A0A257U5I4-F1
#
_cell.length_a   1.000
_cell.length_b   1.000
_cell.length_c   1.000
_cell.angle_alpha   90.00
_cell.angle_beta   90.00
_cell.angle_gamma   90.00
#
_symmetry.space_group_name_H-M   'P 1'
#
loop_
_entity.id
_entity.type
_entity.pdbx_description
1 polymer ?
#
loop_
_entity_poly.entity_id
_entity_poly.type
_entity_poly.pdbx_seq_one_letter_code
_entity_poly.pdbx_strand_id
1 'polypeptide(L)'
;MNIIPVPSSRISDTYVQQQLLEQMQQQQQNLSKLQQEISSGSQLTLPSDNPSAALQAVGLQSLLAQNQQYSTNLSTNSSSLSASDSALSQVNTLLDNVQGIALGAVGSTATAGTRQSAVSQVQDTMNQILSLGNTIFNGRYLFAGSEAGAQPYALTSAGVEYNGNNANLSSYADTGNLFTTNVTGNSALGGFSSDIGSANLAPVLTAATPLTDLNGGSGVTPGSISISDGSQTSVVDLSSAATVGDVVKMIEAHPPAGRTVTVDVTNTGLSVSLDAAGGGPLSIADVGGGKTAADLGIAGTLLNSPGPLVGTNLNPTLSLQTPLGNILGTQASTTIASAGPNNDLTVQADTNGPQANGVNVVYVNDAWYQAAPGITAGNEFATYSPTATPAMASLKLSGPNADLLLTATTPGTAYNNVAVNIVNGGAMGDNASASYDATNKTLTLTVDGSGQTSIDSAIAAVNSTGVFTATRDASAEPNTSGGFVLPADIHNNAGNTYLTGTDPNTLAVHIQSGASTANDVINAINKTATFNASLSISELGNDGTGVVSDALTDPSASGTLSGGSGVAFDQNSGIQIVNGGKTYTVSFAGDKTVEDLLNSINTSGASVLAAINPAGTGINVQSRLSGSDFSIGENGGQTATELGIRTLTSTTPLADLNYGQGVGHTTGGDFTVQRKDGVTFTVDISSAKTLGDVINLINNNATNTGSGVPVLAQLNSYGNGIELVDNDPSSTAALSVSAVSPSTAAKDLGLVPANSATSNPPTAGALAAATVVGTGANNDLVFQAAGSGTALNGVTVQFANTGAAPGSETVNYDSTAHTLTFDVGPATTANAIISTLANDPVAGKLFAASLAPTDGGAANDGTGIIDPTATGTLAGGTPDTLSGADTNPQEVPGIFTALERLQTALQNNDVPGIQRATTLLTNAQQNLSDVRAALGANEQAVSSLQSQVQTEQTQLQGALSNNVDVNMAQAISDLVSQQTAFQASLQVTGLISKLTLINYL
;
A
#
# COMPACT_ATOMS: atom_id res chain seq x y z
N MET A 1 61.43 -19.86 -76.74
CA MET A 1 61.17 -20.82 -77.85
C MET A 1 61.09 -22.22 -77.28
N ASN A 2 59.89 -22.73 -77.09
CA ASN A 2 59.58 -24.15 -77.29
C ASN A 2 58.26 -24.12 -78.06
N ILE A 3 58.33 -24.45 -79.34
CA ILE A 3 57.25 -24.27 -80.31
C ILE A 3 56.38 -25.52 -80.26
N ILE A 4 55.13 -25.37 -79.81
CA ILE A 4 54.08 -26.36 -80.08
C ILE A 4 53.43 -25.92 -81.40
N PRO A 5 53.42 -26.75 -82.46
CA PRO A 5 52.82 -26.40 -83.74
C PRO A 5 51.31 -26.54 -83.67
N VAL A 6 50.59 -25.48 -84.05
CA VAL A 6 49.13 -25.55 -84.29
C VAL A 6 48.92 -26.11 -85.71
N PRO A 7 48.09 -27.15 -85.92
CA PRO A 7 47.85 -27.70 -87.25
C PRO A 7 47.04 -26.72 -88.11
N SER A 8 47.40 -26.66 -89.38
CA SER A 8 46.70 -25.98 -90.46
C SER A 8 45.39 -26.71 -90.84
N SER A 9 44.34 -26.51 -90.06
CA SER A 9 42.96 -26.67 -90.54
C SER A 9 42.42 -25.31 -90.96
N ARG A 10 41.93 -25.21 -92.20
CA ARG A 10 41.15 -24.06 -92.70
C ARG A 10 40.02 -23.73 -91.73
N ILE A 11 40.25 -22.78 -90.85
CA ILE A 11 39.22 -21.98 -90.21
C ILE A 11 38.47 -21.25 -91.34
N SER A 12 37.15 -21.39 -91.38
CA SER A 12 36.33 -20.69 -92.37
C SER A 12 36.60 -19.18 -92.25
N ASP A 13 36.78 -18.46 -93.37
CA ASP A 13 36.90 -16.99 -93.35
C ASP A 13 35.74 -16.35 -92.56
N THR A 14 34.56 -16.99 -92.57
CA THR A 14 33.38 -16.61 -91.77
C THR A 14 33.61 -16.72 -90.26
N TYR A 15 34.34 -17.75 -89.79
CA TYR A 15 34.66 -17.93 -88.37
C TYR A 15 35.71 -16.91 -87.90
N VAL A 16 36.72 -16.62 -88.73
CA VAL A 16 37.72 -15.56 -88.44
C VAL A 16 37.06 -14.18 -88.43
N GLN A 17 36.17 -13.91 -89.38
CA GLN A 17 35.41 -12.66 -89.43
C GLN A 17 34.44 -12.53 -88.24
N GLN A 18 33.78 -13.61 -87.83
CA GLN A 18 32.91 -13.64 -86.65
C GLN A 18 33.71 -13.46 -85.34
N GLN A 19 34.83 -14.15 -85.19
CA GLN A 19 35.73 -14.00 -84.04
C GLN A 19 36.32 -12.59 -83.96
N LEU A 20 36.65 -11.97 -85.09
CA LEU A 20 37.15 -10.60 -85.16
C LEU A 20 36.05 -9.57 -84.88
N LEU A 21 34.81 -9.81 -85.34
CA LEU A 21 33.64 -8.99 -84.99
C LEU A 21 33.31 -9.10 -83.50
N GLU A 22 33.35 -10.29 -82.92
CA GLU A 22 33.20 -10.52 -81.48
C GLU A 22 34.31 -9.81 -80.69
N GLN A 23 35.56 -9.90 -81.16
CA GLN A 23 36.69 -9.19 -80.54
C GLN A 23 36.58 -7.67 -80.66
N MET A 24 36.11 -7.15 -81.79
CA MET A 24 35.85 -5.72 -81.98
C MET A 24 34.68 -5.24 -81.12
N GLN A 25 33.60 -6.01 -81.01
CA GLN A 25 32.48 -5.72 -80.12
C GLN A 25 32.94 -5.71 -78.65
N GLN A 26 33.78 -6.67 -78.25
CA GLN A 26 34.38 -6.70 -76.92
C GLN A 26 35.30 -5.50 -76.66
N GLN A 27 36.15 -5.12 -77.62
CA GLN A 27 37.00 -3.93 -77.52
C GLN A 27 36.16 -2.65 -77.45
N GLN A 28 35.11 -2.52 -78.26
CA GLN A 28 34.20 -1.37 -78.23
C GLN A 28 33.48 -1.26 -76.87
N GLN A 29 33.03 -2.38 -76.29
CA GLN A 29 32.44 -2.43 -74.95
C GLN A 29 33.45 -2.03 -73.87
N ASN A 30 34.68 -2.55 -73.92
CA ASN A 30 35.74 -2.20 -72.98
C ASN A 30 36.13 -0.71 -73.08
N LEU A 31 36.15 -0.15 -74.29
CA LEU A 31 36.48 1.24 -74.54
C LEU A 31 35.35 2.17 -74.08
N SER A 32 34.09 1.78 -74.27
CA SER A 32 32.93 2.45 -73.69
C SER A 32 32.96 2.41 -72.16
N LYS A 33 33.35 1.27 -71.57
CA LYS A 33 33.48 1.09 -70.12
C LYS A 33 34.59 1.97 -69.54
N LEU A 34 35.78 1.97 -70.11
CA LEU A 34 36.87 2.86 -69.67
C LEU A 34 36.52 4.35 -69.84
N GLN A 35 35.84 4.72 -70.92
CA GLN A 35 35.33 6.08 -71.09
C GLN A 35 34.31 6.44 -70.00
N GLN A 36 33.45 5.50 -69.60
CA GLN A 36 32.50 5.69 -68.51
C GLN A 36 33.18 5.75 -67.14
N GLU A 37 34.18 4.91 -66.87
CA GLU A 37 35.01 4.94 -65.65
C GLU A 37 35.79 6.24 -65.53
N ILE A 38 36.40 6.73 -66.64
CA ILE A 38 37.10 8.02 -66.68
C ILE A 38 36.12 9.18 -66.53
N SER A 39 34.96 9.12 -67.18
CA SER A 39 33.94 10.18 -67.10
C SER A 39 33.25 10.25 -65.74
N SER A 40 33.04 9.11 -65.08
CA SER A 40 32.36 9.03 -63.78
C SER A 40 33.32 9.11 -62.59
N GLY A 41 34.62 8.86 -62.81
CA GLY A 41 35.62 8.76 -61.76
C GLY A 41 35.51 7.49 -60.91
N SER A 42 34.53 6.62 -61.18
CA SER A 42 34.25 5.40 -60.42
C SER A 42 34.56 4.15 -61.25
N GLN A 43 35.34 3.23 -60.67
CA GLN A 43 35.68 1.93 -61.30
C GLN A 43 34.53 0.93 -61.15
N LEU A 44 33.51 1.29 -60.36
CA LEU A 44 32.38 0.45 -60.02
C LEU A 44 31.09 1.18 -60.40
N THR A 45 30.48 0.79 -61.52
CA THR A 45 29.23 1.38 -62.01
C THR A 45 28.02 0.48 -61.80
N LEU A 46 28.23 -0.85 -61.82
CA LEU A 46 27.24 -1.87 -61.54
C LEU A 46 27.80 -2.85 -60.49
N PRO A 47 26.96 -3.40 -59.59
CA PRO A 47 27.41 -4.45 -58.65
C PRO A 47 27.98 -5.69 -59.33
N SER A 48 27.62 -5.93 -60.60
CA SER A 48 28.14 -7.02 -61.42
C SER A 48 29.59 -6.80 -61.90
N ASP A 49 30.11 -5.57 -61.86
CA ASP A 49 31.47 -5.26 -62.32
C ASP A 49 32.55 -5.88 -61.39
N ASN A 50 32.32 -5.82 -60.08
CA ASN A 50 33.14 -6.49 -59.07
C ASN A 50 32.29 -6.73 -57.81
N PRO A 51 31.71 -7.93 -57.63
CA PRO A 51 30.76 -8.19 -56.54
C PRO A 51 31.40 -8.10 -55.15
N SER A 52 32.70 -8.42 -55.01
CA SER A 52 33.40 -8.31 -53.73
C SER A 52 33.68 -6.85 -53.33
N ALA A 53 34.13 -6.03 -54.28
CA ALA A 53 34.35 -4.60 -54.07
C ALA A 53 33.01 -3.88 -53.84
N ALA A 54 31.96 -4.26 -54.57
CA ALA A 54 30.60 -3.75 -54.38
C ALA A 54 30.08 -4.02 -52.97
N LEU A 55 30.22 -5.25 -52.45
CA LEU A 55 29.80 -5.60 -51.09
C LEU A 55 30.56 -4.81 -50.01
N GLN A 56 31.87 -4.64 -50.19
CA GLN A 56 32.68 -3.82 -49.29
C GLN A 56 32.31 -2.34 -49.36
N ALA A 57 32.11 -1.80 -50.55
CA ALA A 57 31.69 -0.41 -50.76
C ALA A 57 30.33 -0.14 -50.12
N VAL A 58 29.35 -1.04 -50.26
CA VAL A 58 28.04 -0.93 -49.62
C VAL A 58 28.17 -0.98 -48.08
N GLY A 59 29.00 -1.89 -47.55
CA GLY A 59 29.27 -1.96 -46.11
C GLY A 59 29.91 -0.67 -45.58
N LEU A 60 30.91 -0.15 -46.27
CA LEU A 60 31.58 1.12 -45.93
C LEU A 60 30.62 2.32 -46.04
N GLN A 61 29.76 2.36 -47.06
CA GLN A 61 28.73 3.40 -47.20
C GLN A 61 27.71 3.33 -46.07
N SER A 62 27.28 2.14 -45.65
CA SER A 62 26.38 1.96 -44.51
C SER A 62 27.02 2.47 -43.21
N LEU A 63 28.29 2.14 -42.97
CA LEU A 63 29.05 2.64 -41.81
C LEU A 63 29.24 4.16 -41.87
N LEU A 64 29.51 4.72 -43.05
CA LEU A 64 29.66 6.16 -43.23
C LEU A 64 28.33 6.90 -42.98
N ALA A 65 27.21 6.37 -43.45
CA ALA A 65 25.88 6.90 -43.17
C ALA A 65 25.54 6.86 -41.67
N GLN A 66 25.89 5.76 -40.98
CA GLN A 66 25.74 5.65 -39.52
C GLN A 66 26.59 6.70 -38.79
N ASN A 67 27.86 6.85 -39.17
CA ASN A 67 28.75 7.86 -38.58
C ASN A 67 28.31 9.30 -38.89
N GLN A 68 27.69 9.56 -40.05
CA GLN A 68 27.07 10.85 -40.33
C GLN A 68 25.91 11.13 -39.38
N GLN A 69 25.06 10.15 -39.11
CA GLN A 69 23.98 10.28 -38.12
C GLN A 69 24.53 10.56 -36.72
N TYR A 70 25.60 9.87 -36.30
CA TYR A 70 26.27 10.15 -35.03
C TYR A 70 26.83 11.57 -34.97
N SER A 71 27.46 12.05 -36.04
CA SER A 71 27.94 13.44 -36.11
C SER A 71 26.80 14.45 -35.99
N THR A 72 25.64 14.22 -36.61
CA THR A 72 24.46 15.09 -36.47
C THR A 72 23.91 15.06 -35.05
N ASN A 73 23.82 13.89 -34.43
CA ASN A 73 23.37 13.74 -33.05
C ASN A 73 24.31 14.47 -32.09
N LEU A 74 25.63 14.24 -32.20
CA LEU A 74 26.66 14.90 -31.38
C LEU A 74 26.67 16.42 -31.55
N SER A 75 26.54 16.93 -32.78
CA SER A 75 26.45 18.38 -33.03
C SER A 75 25.20 19.00 -32.41
N THR A 76 24.06 18.29 -32.47
CA THR A 76 22.80 18.73 -31.85
C THR A 76 22.94 18.77 -30.33
N ASN A 77 23.54 17.72 -29.75
CA ASN A 77 23.77 17.61 -28.32
C ASN A 77 24.75 18.68 -27.83
N SER A 78 25.87 18.89 -28.52
CA SER A 78 26.82 19.97 -28.19
C SER A 78 26.16 21.35 -28.17
N SER A 79 25.32 21.65 -29.16
CA SER A 79 24.60 22.93 -29.22
C SER A 79 23.58 23.07 -28.08
N SER A 80 22.89 21.99 -27.71
CA SER A 80 21.95 21.97 -26.59
C SER A 80 22.66 22.16 -25.25
N LEU A 81 23.78 21.47 -25.02
CA LEU A 81 24.58 21.60 -23.80
C LEU A 81 25.15 23.02 -23.65
N SER A 82 25.63 23.62 -24.75
CA SER A 82 26.15 25.00 -24.75
C SER A 82 25.06 26.04 -24.47
N ALA A 83 23.84 25.81 -24.98
CA ALA A 83 22.68 26.64 -24.65
C ALA A 83 22.31 26.52 -23.16
N SER A 84 22.38 25.31 -22.59
CA SER A 84 22.19 25.08 -21.16
C SER A 84 23.26 25.78 -20.32
N ASP A 85 24.56 25.67 -20.63
CA ASP A 85 25.62 26.34 -19.84
C ASP A 85 25.48 27.86 -19.92
N SER A 86 25.16 28.40 -21.10
CA SER A 86 24.94 29.83 -21.28
C SER A 86 23.79 30.36 -20.40
N ALA A 87 22.69 29.60 -20.30
CA ALA A 87 21.56 29.95 -19.44
C ALA A 87 21.95 29.87 -17.95
N LEU A 88 22.62 28.79 -17.52
CA LEU A 88 23.06 28.61 -16.14
C LEU A 88 24.12 29.63 -15.72
N SER A 89 25.00 30.05 -16.61
CA SER A 89 25.97 31.12 -16.36
C SER A 89 25.28 32.46 -16.09
N GLN A 90 24.21 32.78 -16.82
CA GLN A 90 23.42 33.99 -16.59
C GLN A 90 22.68 33.92 -15.25
N VAL A 91 22.11 32.77 -14.90
CA VAL A 91 21.51 32.55 -13.56
C VAL A 91 22.54 32.80 -12.46
N ASN A 92 23.78 32.30 -12.62
CA ASN A 92 24.83 32.51 -11.61
C ASN A 92 25.13 33.99 -11.39
N THR A 93 25.26 34.78 -12.46
CA THR A 93 25.46 36.24 -12.36
C THR A 93 24.29 36.94 -11.67
N LEU A 94 23.05 36.51 -11.92
CA LEU A 94 21.87 37.06 -11.26
C LEU A 94 21.85 36.76 -9.76
N LEU A 95 22.28 35.56 -9.34
CA LEU A 95 22.39 35.21 -7.93
C LEU A 95 23.47 36.00 -7.19
N ASP A 96 24.63 36.23 -7.82
CA ASP A 96 25.70 37.05 -7.25
C ASP A 96 25.18 38.47 -6.91
N ASN A 97 24.35 39.05 -7.79
CA ASN A 97 23.73 40.35 -7.56
C ASN A 97 22.74 40.33 -6.38
N VAL A 98 21.88 39.31 -6.29
CA VAL A 98 20.90 39.18 -5.19
C VAL A 98 21.59 38.95 -3.85
N GLN A 99 22.67 38.16 -3.82
CA GLN A 99 23.46 37.96 -2.62
C GLN A 99 24.03 39.29 -2.10
N GLY A 100 24.50 40.17 -2.99
CA GLY A 100 24.91 41.53 -2.64
C GLY A 100 23.78 42.37 -2.01
N ILE A 101 22.55 42.24 -2.53
CA ILE A 101 21.35 42.91 -1.98
C ILE A 101 21.02 42.38 -0.59
N ALA A 102 21.02 41.06 -0.41
CA ALA A 102 20.72 40.39 0.87
C ALA A 102 21.69 40.83 1.97
N LEU A 103 23.00 40.82 1.68
CA LEU A 103 24.05 41.23 2.62
C LEU A 103 23.92 42.72 3.00
N GLY A 104 23.53 43.58 2.06
CA GLY A 104 23.26 44.99 2.33
C GLY A 104 22.06 45.23 3.25
N ALA A 105 21.08 44.32 3.24
CA ALA A 105 19.85 44.43 4.03
C ALA A 105 19.99 43.94 5.48
N VAL A 106 20.98 43.09 5.79
CA VAL A 106 21.29 42.62 7.16
C VAL A 106 21.87 43.74 8.04
N GLY A 107 22.44 44.79 7.44
CA GLY A 107 23.00 45.92 8.18
C GLY A 107 21.94 46.71 8.96
N SER A 108 22.26 47.10 10.21
CA SER A 108 21.38 47.83 11.14
C SER A 108 20.98 49.25 10.69
N THR A 109 21.40 49.68 9.51
CA THR A 109 21.07 50.98 8.88
C THR A 109 20.02 50.88 7.77
N ALA A 110 19.54 49.66 7.43
CA ALA A 110 18.55 49.47 6.36
C ALA A 110 17.17 50.03 6.74
N THR A 111 16.66 50.97 5.93
CA THR A 111 15.32 51.57 6.14
C THR A 111 14.22 50.70 5.53
N ALA A 112 12.96 50.92 5.92
CA ALA A 112 11.80 50.26 5.30
C ALA A 112 11.72 50.52 3.79
N GLY A 113 12.04 51.74 3.35
CA GLY A 113 12.09 52.09 1.92
C GLY A 113 13.18 51.32 1.17
N THR A 114 14.37 51.18 1.77
CA THR A 114 15.46 50.38 1.22
C THR A 114 15.08 48.90 1.08
N ARG A 115 14.41 48.33 2.10
CA ARG A 115 13.92 46.94 2.04
C ARG A 115 12.88 46.73 0.96
N GLN A 116 11.95 47.68 0.77
CA GLN A 116 10.95 47.59 -0.29
C GLN A 116 11.57 47.59 -1.69
N SER A 117 12.61 48.40 -1.91
CA SER A 117 13.37 48.37 -3.16
C SER A 117 14.10 47.04 -3.35
N ALA A 118 14.70 46.50 -2.29
CA ALA A 118 15.35 45.18 -2.33
C ALA A 118 14.35 44.06 -2.70
N VAL A 119 13.17 44.05 -2.08
CA VAL A 119 12.07 43.12 -2.39
C VAL A 119 11.69 43.19 -3.87
N SER A 120 11.58 44.39 -4.44
CA SER A 120 11.24 44.58 -5.85
C SER A 120 12.33 44.04 -6.77
N GLN A 121 13.61 44.27 -6.43
CA GLN A 121 14.72 43.79 -7.25
C GLN A 121 14.94 42.28 -7.15
N VAL A 122 14.68 41.67 -5.99
CA VAL A 122 14.65 40.21 -5.83
C VAL A 122 13.53 39.61 -6.69
N GLN A 123 12.34 40.22 -6.72
CA GLN A 123 11.23 39.78 -7.57
C GLN A 123 11.59 39.85 -9.06
N ASP A 124 12.19 40.95 -9.51
CA ASP A 124 12.62 41.10 -10.91
C ASP A 124 13.66 40.04 -11.29
N THR A 125 14.60 39.77 -10.39
CA THR A 125 15.62 38.73 -10.59
C THR A 125 14.99 37.34 -10.67
N MET A 126 14.01 37.04 -9.81
CA MET A 126 13.27 35.79 -9.85
C MET A 126 12.56 35.61 -11.20
N ASN A 127 11.91 36.65 -11.73
CA ASN A 127 11.25 36.61 -13.04
C ASN A 127 12.26 36.36 -14.18
N GLN A 128 13.46 36.92 -14.08
CA GLN A 128 14.53 36.69 -15.07
C GLN A 128 15.05 35.25 -15.02
N ILE A 129 15.29 34.71 -13.82
CA ILE A 129 15.72 33.32 -13.64
C ILE A 129 14.62 32.35 -14.11
N LEU A 130 13.35 32.66 -13.85
CA LEU A 130 12.20 31.91 -14.36
C LEU A 130 12.20 31.85 -15.89
N SER A 131 12.48 32.98 -16.56
CA SER A 131 12.60 33.04 -18.02
C SER A 131 13.76 32.17 -18.53
N LEU A 132 14.92 32.22 -17.86
CA LEU A 132 16.08 31.38 -18.20
C LEU A 132 15.80 29.88 -17.99
N GLY A 133 15.11 29.51 -16.92
CA GLY A 133 14.67 28.13 -16.67
C GLY A 133 13.69 27.61 -17.72
N ASN A 134 13.01 28.51 -18.45
CA ASN A 134 12.09 28.19 -19.55
C ASN A 134 12.72 28.40 -20.95
N THR A 135 14.05 28.35 -21.05
CA THR A 135 14.74 28.50 -22.35
C THR A 135 14.39 27.36 -23.31
N ILE A 136 14.06 27.72 -24.56
CA ILE A 136 13.70 26.79 -25.63
C ILE A 136 14.87 26.65 -26.62
N PHE A 137 15.19 25.41 -26.97
CA PHE A 137 16.15 25.07 -28.01
C PHE A 137 15.53 24.05 -28.97
N ASN A 138 15.53 24.34 -30.28
CA ASN A 138 14.89 23.49 -31.30
C ASN A 138 13.43 23.07 -30.98
N GLY A 139 12.64 23.98 -30.40
CA GLY A 139 11.24 23.74 -30.04
C GLY A 139 11.04 22.88 -28.79
N ARG A 140 12.10 22.63 -28.01
CA ARG A 140 12.11 21.84 -26.78
C ARG A 140 12.64 22.66 -25.61
N TYR A 141 12.03 22.53 -24.43
CA TYR A 141 12.53 23.15 -23.22
C TYR A 141 13.78 22.43 -22.71
N LEU A 142 14.86 23.20 -22.44
CA LEU A 142 16.16 22.63 -22.06
C LEU A 142 16.13 21.93 -20.70
N PHE A 143 15.34 22.45 -19.76
CA PHE A 143 15.35 22.04 -18.35
C PHE A 143 14.14 21.19 -17.95
N ALA A 144 13.34 20.70 -18.89
CA ALA A 144 12.11 19.93 -18.59
C ALA A 144 12.32 18.41 -18.43
N GLY A 145 13.56 17.92 -18.54
CA GLY A 145 13.83 16.48 -18.55
C GLY A 145 13.33 15.83 -19.85
N SER A 146 12.57 14.74 -19.75
CA SER A 146 11.93 14.12 -20.92
C SER A 146 10.61 14.78 -21.34
N GLU A 147 10.00 15.60 -20.48
CA GLU A 147 8.78 16.40 -20.78
C GLU A 147 9.10 17.68 -21.57
N ALA A 148 9.92 17.56 -22.61
CA ALA A 148 10.49 18.69 -23.34
C ALA A 148 9.46 19.57 -24.09
N GLY A 149 8.20 19.13 -24.20
CA GLY A 149 7.10 19.85 -24.85
C GLY A 149 6.29 20.77 -23.93
N ALA A 150 6.45 20.66 -22.60
CA ALA A 150 5.72 21.45 -21.62
C ALA A 150 6.64 22.47 -20.93
N GLN A 151 6.09 23.62 -20.55
CA GLN A 151 6.84 24.66 -19.83
C GLN A 151 7.29 24.12 -18.46
N PRO A 152 8.61 24.05 -18.17
CA PRO A 152 9.11 23.45 -16.95
C PRO A 152 8.84 24.29 -15.70
N TYR A 153 8.91 25.62 -15.76
CA TYR A 153 8.70 26.46 -14.58
C TYR A 153 7.51 27.40 -14.78
N ALA A 154 6.48 27.28 -13.94
CA ALA A 154 5.30 28.12 -13.95
C ALA A 154 5.21 28.94 -12.66
N LEU A 155 4.95 30.25 -12.77
CA LEU A 155 4.72 31.09 -11.61
C LEU A 155 3.24 30.98 -11.19
N THR A 156 3.00 30.63 -9.93
CA THR A 156 1.67 30.55 -9.33
C THR A 156 1.51 31.61 -8.24
N SER A 157 0.32 31.73 -7.64
CA SER A 157 0.12 32.58 -6.47
C SER A 157 0.85 32.09 -5.21
N ALA A 158 1.28 30.83 -5.21
CA ALA A 158 1.84 30.15 -4.04
C ALA A 158 3.36 29.92 -4.13
N GLY A 159 3.97 30.23 -5.29
CA GLY A 159 5.39 30.06 -5.57
C GLY A 159 5.64 29.61 -7.01
N VAL A 160 6.86 29.14 -7.29
CA VAL A 160 7.24 28.58 -8.60
C VAL A 160 7.03 27.07 -8.64
N GLU A 161 6.14 26.61 -9.52
CA GLU A 161 5.84 25.19 -9.74
C GLU A 161 6.71 24.60 -10.87
N TYR A 162 7.28 23.43 -10.64
CA TYR A 162 8.05 22.67 -11.62
C TYR A 162 7.20 21.56 -12.28
N ASN A 163 7.13 21.60 -13.60
CA ASN A 163 6.36 20.68 -14.45
C ASN A 163 7.22 19.80 -15.37
N GLY A 164 8.54 19.81 -15.17
CA GLY A 164 9.44 18.84 -15.80
C GLY A 164 9.57 17.55 -14.98
N ASN A 165 10.50 16.69 -15.38
CA ASN A 165 10.87 15.50 -14.62
C ASN A 165 12.39 15.37 -14.47
N ASN A 166 12.84 14.33 -13.75
CA ASN A 166 14.26 14.04 -13.52
C ASN A 166 14.84 13.07 -14.57
N ALA A 167 14.16 12.86 -15.70
CA ALA A 167 14.63 11.91 -16.70
C ALA A 167 15.86 12.44 -17.44
N ASN A 168 16.93 11.66 -17.37
CA ASN A 168 18.11 11.85 -18.20
C ASN A 168 17.78 11.37 -19.62
N LEU A 169 17.94 12.25 -20.59
CA LEU A 169 17.88 11.93 -22.00
C LEU A 169 19.25 11.40 -22.42
N SER A 170 19.29 10.24 -23.05
CA SER A 170 20.53 9.68 -23.58
C SER A 170 20.48 9.57 -25.10
N SER A 171 21.58 9.88 -25.76
CA SER A 171 21.75 9.70 -27.20
C SER A 171 22.92 8.77 -27.47
N TYR A 172 22.85 8.04 -28.58
CA TYR A 172 23.99 7.30 -29.09
C TYR A 172 25.08 8.26 -29.56
N ALA A 173 26.30 8.06 -29.05
CA ALA A 173 27.52 8.73 -29.49
C ALA A 173 28.41 7.85 -30.38
N ASP A 174 28.27 6.53 -30.27
CA ASP A 174 29.05 5.50 -30.99
C ASP A 174 28.28 4.17 -30.97
N THR A 175 28.81 3.13 -31.62
CA THR A 175 28.40 1.72 -31.62
C THR A 175 28.43 1.10 -30.22
N GLY A 176 27.45 1.47 -29.39
CA GLY A 176 27.17 0.84 -28.08
C GLY A 176 27.22 1.78 -26.87
N ASN A 177 27.65 3.04 -27.04
CA ASN A 177 27.75 4.00 -25.94
C ASN A 177 26.61 5.03 -25.98
N LEU A 178 25.73 4.94 -24.98
CA LEU A 178 24.73 5.95 -24.64
C LEU A 178 25.35 6.98 -23.70
N PHE A 179 25.16 8.27 -23.97
CA PHE A 179 25.60 9.35 -23.08
C PHE A 179 24.44 10.28 -22.75
N THR A 180 24.44 10.84 -21.53
CA THR A 180 23.41 11.79 -21.09
C THR A 180 23.61 13.15 -21.77
N THR A 181 22.54 13.67 -22.38
CA THR A 181 22.55 14.85 -23.26
C THR A 181 21.81 16.06 -22.71
N ASN A 182 21.22 15.96 -21.51
CA ASN A 182 20.46 17.04 -20.91
C ASN A 182 20.88 17.28 -19.45
N VAL A 183 20.49 18.44 -18.95
CA VAL A 183 20.52 18.80 -17.53
C VAL A 183 19.08 19.10 -17.12
N THR A 184 18.60 18.48 -16.05
CA THR A 184 17.21 18.68 -15.60
C THR A 184 17.09 19.95 -14.77
N GLY A 185 15.94 20.62 -14.84
CA GLY A 185 15.66 21.81 -14.06
C GLY A 185 15.77 21.53 -12.56
N ASN A 186 15.23 20.40 -12.11
CA ASN A 186 15.36 19.97 -10.72
C ASN A 186 16.82 19.95 -10.24
N SER A 187 17.73 19.34 -11.01
CA SER A 187 19.15 19.31 -10.64
C SER A 187 19.81 20.69 -10.64
N ALA A 188 19.43 21.58 -11.55
CA ALA A 188 20.12 22.85 -11.76
C ALA A 188 19.57 24.00 -10.91
N LEU A 189 18.25 24.21 -10.92
CA LEU A 189 17.58 25.36 -10.30
C LEU A 189 16.70 24.96 -9.10
N GLY A 190 16.48 23.66 -8.90
CA GLY A 190 15.49 23.11 -7.97
C GLY A 190 14.14 22.91 -8.65
N GLY A 191 13.38 21.92 -8.19
CA GLY A 191 12.05 21.62 -8.74
C GLY A 191 11.21 20.69 -7.87
N PHE A 192 11.85 19.72 -7.21
CA PHE A 192 11.22 18.78 -6.30
C PHE A 192 11.81 18.87 -4.89
N SER A 193 11.00 18.62 -3.87
CA SER A 193 11.51 18.41 -2.50
C SER A 193 12.28 17.10 -2.40
N SER A 194 12.93 16.88 -1.26
CA SER A 194 13.34 15.53 -0.88
C SER A 194 12.17 14.56 -0.93
N ASP A 195 12.48 13.30 -1.22
CA ASP A 195 11.51 12.21 -1.15
C ASP A 195 10.99 12.04 0.28
N ILE A 196 9.67 12.09 0.44
CA ILE A 196 9.00 11.75 1.68
C ILE A 196 8.39 10.36 1.52
N GLY A 197 8.94 9.40 2.25
CA GLY A 197 8.54 8.00 2.18
C GLY A 197 9.57 7.11 2.86
N SER A 198 9.16 6.43 3.93
CA SER A 198 10.08 5.57 4.72
C SER A 198 9.48 4.22 5.12
N ALA A 199 8.17 4.02 4.94
CA ALA A 199 7.54 2.75 5.28
C ALA A 199 7.92 1.65 4.27
N ASN A 200 8.00 0.43 4.79
CA ASN A 200 8.03 -0.76 3.98
C ASN A 200 6.60 -1.27 3.77
N LEU A 201 6.06 -0.97 2.60
CA LEU A 201 4.76 -1.37 2.09
C LEU A 201 4.87 -2.58 1.13
N ALA A 202 5.99 -3.31 1.15
CA ALA A 202 6.14 -4.51 0.33
C ALA A 202 4.97 -5.46 0.62
N PRO A 203 4.19 -5.86 -0.41
CA PRO A 203 3.03 -6.69 -0.19
C PRO A 203 3.45 -8.07 0.27
N VAL A 204 2.61 -8.70 1.10
CA VAL A 204 2.81 -10.08 1.49
C VAL A 204 2.47 -11.00 0.29
N LEU A 205 3.15 -12.14 0.19
CA LEU A 205 2.87 -13.12 -0.83
C LEU A 205 1.46 -13.71 -0.62
N THR A 206 0.63 -13.66 -1.65
CA THR A 206 -0.70 -14.27 -1.66
C THR A 206 -0.90 -15.06 -2.97
N ALA A 207 -1.93 -15.90 -3.03
CA ALA A 207 -2.28 -16.57 -4.28
C ALA A 207 -2.65 -15.58 -5.42
N ALA A 208 -3.11 -14.37 -5.08
CA ALA A 208 -3.44 -13.34 -6.06
C ALA A 208 -2.20 -12.56 -6.58
N THR A 209 -1.03 -12.74 -5.96
CA THR A 209 0.18 -12.00 -6.33
C THR A 209 0.60 -12.35 -7.77
N PRO A 210 0.75 -11.35 -8.67
CA PRO A 210 1.22 -11.57 -10.04
C PRO A 210 2.64 -12.11 -10.07
N LEU A 211 2.93 -13.03 -11.00
CA LEU A 211 4.27 -13.58 -11.18
C LEU A 211 5.29 -12.52 -11.63
N THR A 212 4.85 -11.42 -12.24
CA THR A 212 5.71 -10.29 -12.64
C THR A 212 6.23 -9.49 -11.46
N ASP A 213 5.53 -9.52 -10.33
CA ASP A 213 5.82 -8.68 -9.17
C ASP A 213 6.76 -9.39 -8.19
N LEU A 214 7.11 -10.65 -8.46
CA LEU A 214 8.02 -11.44 -7.64
C LEU A 214 9.49 -11.12 -7.92
N ASN A 215 10.36 -11.59 -7.04
CA ASN A 215 11.81 -11.45 -7.10
C ASN A 215 12.25 -9.97 -7.20
N GLY A 216 11.62 -9.10 -6.41
CA GLY A 216 11.87 -7.66 -6.43
C GLY A 216 11.48 -7.01 -7.77
N GLY A 217 10.42 -7.50 -8.41
CA GLY A 217 9.95 -7.02 -9.71
C GLY A 217 10.71 -7.57 -10.92
N SER A 218 11.66 -8.50 -10.73
CA SER A 218 12.28 -9.22 -11.85
C SER A 218 11.32 -10.22 -12.50
N GLY A 219 10.30 -10.61 -11.74
CA GLY A 219 9.29 -11.58 -12.13
C GLY A 219 9.79 -13.02 -12.18
N VAL A 220 8.86 -13.93 -12.40
CA VAL A 220 9.10 -15.34 -12.72
C VAL A 220 8.96 -15.51 -14.23
N THR A 221 9.91 -16.17 -14.88
CA THR A 221 9.75 -16.52 -16.29
C THR A 221 8.95 -17.82 -16.40
N PRO A 222 7.74 -17.81 -16.98
CA PRO A 222 6.92 -19.00 -17.12
C PRO A 222 7.62 -20.05 -17.98
N GLY A 223 7.50 -21.31 -17.60
CA GLY A 223 8.18 -22.44 -18.22
C GLY A 223 7.67 -23.76 -17.65
N SER A 224 8.35 -24.86 -17.96
CA SER A 224 7.97 -26.16 -17.42
C SER A 224 8.88 -26.57 -16.26
N ILE A 225 8.28 -27.19 -15.24
CA ILE A 225 9.00 -27.78 -14.11
C ILE A 225 8.72 -29.28 -14.04
N SER A 226 9.60 -30.04 -13.41
CA SER A 226 9.40 -31.48 -13.15
C SER A 226 9.32 -31.74 -11.66
N ILE A 227 8.29 -32.47 -11.24
CA ILE A 227 8.06 -32.91 -9.85
C ILE A 227 8.30 -34.42 -9.79
N SER A 228 9.13 -34.87 -8.86
CA SER A 228 9.49 -36.27 -8.70
C SER A 228 9.32 -36.72 -7.25
N ASP A 229 8.82 -37.95 -7.06
CA ASP A 229 8.81 -38.64 -5.76
C ASP A 229 10.03 -39.58 -5.61
N GLY A 230 11.01 -39.47 -6.52
CA GLY A 230 12.19 -40.34 -6.60
C GLY A 230 11.98 -41.62 -7.41
N SER A 231 10.74 -42.01 -7.72
CA SER A 231 10.40 -43.18 -8.56
C SER A 231 9.69 -42.79 -9.85
N GLN A 232 8.78 -41.82 -9.78
CA GLN A 232 8.02 -41.29 -10.91
C GLN A 232 8.19 -39.78 -10.99
N THR A 233 8.11 -39.26 -12.21
CA THR A 233 8.24 -37.83 -12.49
C THR A 233 7.04 -37.36 -13.29
N SER A 234 6.48 -36.24 -12.89
CA SER A 234 5.44 -35.49 -13.60
C SER A 234 6.04 -34.18 -14.12
N VAL A 235 5.71 -33.80 -15.35
CA VAL A 235 6.11 -32.51 -15.93
C VAL A 235 4.89 -31.60 -15.90
N VAL A 236 5.08 -30.40 -15.33
CA VAL A 236 4.05 -29.36 -15.19
C VAL A 236 4.41 -28.21 -16.10
N ASP A 237 3.51 -27.83 -17.00
CA ASP A 237 3.66 -26.64 -17.84
C ASP A 237 3.02 -25.43 -17.14
N LEU A 238 3.84 -24.46 -16.76
CA LEU A 238 3.41 -23.22 -16.10
C LEU A 238 3.35 -22.04 -17.08
N SER A 239 3.50 -22.26 -18.39
CA SER A 239 3.59 -21.18 -19.39
C SER A 239 2.35 -20.27 -19.46
N SER A 240 1.19 -20.74 -19.00
CA SER A 240 -0.06 -19.98 -18.93
C SER A 240 -0.36 -19.39 -17.55
N ALA A 241 0.52 -19.60 -16.55
CA ALA A 241 0.33 -19.06 -15.21
C ALA A 241 0.60 -17.54 -15.19
N ALA A 242 -0.32 -16.76 -14.61
CA ALA A 242 -0.16 -15.32 -14.42
C ALA A 242 0.07 -14.95 -12.95
N THR A 243 -0.48 -15.75 -12.03
CA THR A 243 -0.42 -15.52 -10.57
C THR A 243 0.19 -16.71 -9.84
N VAL A 244 0.58 -16.50 -8.58
CA VAL A 244 1.03 -17.57 -7.68
C VAL A 244 -0.04 -18.65 -7.52
N GLY A 245 -1.32 -18.27 -7.47
CA GLY A 245 -2.44 -19.20 -7.38
C GLY A 245 -2.59 -20.07 -8.62
N ASP A 246 -2.28 -19.56 -9.81
CA ASP A 246 -2.26 -20.38 -11.03
C ASP A 246 -1.14 -21.43 -10.97
N VAL A 247 0.02 -21.06 -10.43
CA VAL A 247 1.13 -21.99 -10.22
C VAL A 247 0.73 -23.10 -9.24
N VAL A 248 0.11 -22.75 -8.11
CA VAL A 248 -0.42 -23.71 -7.12
C VAL A 248 -1.36 -24.70 -7.81
N LYS A 249 -2.38 -24.20 -8.52
CA LYS A 249 -3.35 -25.03 -9.25
C LYS A 249 -2.69 -25.99 -10.23
N MET A 250 -1.75 -25.49 -11.03
CA MET A 250 -1.09 -26.31 -12.05
C MET A 250 -0.21 -27.40 -11.44
N ILE A 251 0.46 -27.11 -10.32
CA ILE A 251 1.26 -28.09 -9.58
C ILE A 251 0.37 -29.19 -8.99
N GLU A 252 -0.70 -28.82 -8.28
CA GLU A 252 -1.60 -29.77 -7.62
C GLU A 252 -2.40 -30.61 -8.62
N ALA A 253 -2.66 -30.08 -9.81
CA ALA A 253 -3.34 -30.79 -10.90
C ALA A 253 -2.48 -31.87 -11.59
N HIS A 254 -1.16 -31.83 -11.41
CA HIS A 254 -0.22 -32.71 -12.10
C HIS A 254 0.72 -33.45 -11.13
N PRO A 255 0.21 -34.15 -10.10
CA PRO A 255 1.05 -34.88 -9.18
C PRO A 255 1.72 -36.09 -9.87
N PRO A 256 2.86 -36.59 -9.36
CA PRO A 256 3.38 -37.90 -9.78
C PRO A 256 2.31 -38.99 -9.64
N ALA A 257 2.27 -39.95 -10.58
CA ALA A 257 1.16 -40.90 -10.65
C ALA A 257 0.96 -41.69 -9.35
N GLY A 258 -0.26 -41.68 -8.80
CA GLY A 258 -0.60 -42.35 -7.54
C GLY A 258 -0.20 -41.60 -6.27
N ARG A 259 0.13 -40.31 -6.40
CA ARG A 259 0.46 -39.38 -5.30
C ARG A 259 -0.49 -38.19 -5.32
N THR A 260 -0.57 -37.49 -4.19
CA THR A 260 -1.16 -36.16 -4.04
C THR A 260 -0.07 -35.16 -3.65
N VAL A 261 -0.08 -34.01 -4.30
CA VAL A 261 0.78 -32.85 -3.99
C VAL A 261 -0.10 -31.78 -3.36
N THR A 262 0.41 -31.11 -2.33
CA THR A 262 -0.23 -29.94 -1.72
C THR A 262 0.77 -28.79 -1.70
N VAL A 263 0.34 -27.59 -2.10
CA VAL A 263 1.17 -26.39 -2.11
C VAL A 263 0.58 -25.31 -1.22
N ASP A 264 1.30 -24.97 -0.15
CA ASP A 264 0.94 -23.87 0.73
C ASP A 264 1.64 -22.58 0.29
N VAL A 265 0.88 -21.50 0.14
CA VAL A 265 1.43 -20.14 -0.01
C VAL A 265 1.72 -19.60 1.38
N THR A 266 3.01 -19.53 1.73
CA THR A 266 3.46 -18.88 2.96
C THR A 266 3.62 -17.38 2.75
N ASN A 267 3.83 -16.62 3.83
CA ASN A 267 4.01 -15.16 3.75
C ASN A 267 5.23 -14.74 2.91
N THR A 268 6.19 -15.63 2.68
CA THR A 268 7.44 -15.32 1.96
C THR A 268 7.64 -16.17 0.71
N GLY A 269 7.12 -17.39 0.64
CA GLY A 269 7.35 -18.31 -0.49
C GLY A 269 6.36 -19.45 -0.57
N LEU A 270 6.66 -20.45 -1.39
CA LEU A 270 5.83 -21.65 -1.56
C LEU A 270 6.38 -22.83 -0.76
N SER A 271 5.52 -23.58 -0.10
CA SER A 271 5.86 -24.84 0.57
C SER A 271 5.14 -25.99 -0.13
N VAL A 272 5.88 -26.90 -0.74
CA VAL A 272 5.32 -28.03 -1.50
C VAL A 272 5.48 -29.31 -0.68
N SER A 273 4.39 -30.06 -0.49
CA SER A 273 4.40 -31.33 0.22
C SER A 273 3.82 -32.45 -0.65
N LEU A 274 4.20 -33.68 -0.34
CA LEU A 274 3.67 -34.90 -0.93
C LEU A 274 3.06 -35.76 0.17
N ASP A 275 1.99 -36.50 -0.15
CA ASP A 275 1.37 -37.40 0.82
C ASP A 275 2.35 -38.49 1.35
N ALA A 276 2.02 -39.12 2.49
CA ALA A 276 2.86 -40.15 3.10
C ALA A 276 2.78 -41.54 2.45
N ALA A 277 1.89 -41.78 1.48
CA ALA A 277 1.57 -43.10 0.93
C ALA A 277 2.68 -43.68 0.01
N GLY A 278 3.64 -42.87 -0.43
CA GLY A 278 4.67 -43.27 -1.40
C GLY A 278 6.12 -43.39 -0.89
N GLY A 279 6.45 -42.90 0.30
CA GLY A 279 7.77 -43.08 0.97
C GLY A 279 9.03 -42.54 0.28
N GLY A 280 8.94 -42.01 -0.95
CA GLY A 280 10.07 -41.47 -1.72
C GLY A 280 10.29 -39.95 -1.55
N PRO A 281 11.52 -39.46 -1.83
CA PRO A 281 11.90 -38.06 -1.61
C PRO A 281 11.29 -37.11 -2.65
N LEU A 282 10.69 -35.99 -2.20
CA LEU A 282 10.24 -34.91 -3.09
C LEU A 282 11.46 -34.20 -3.72
N SER A 283 11.42 -34.00 -5.03
CA SER A 283 12.36 -33.13 -5.76
C SER A 283 11.64 -32.37 -6.87
N ILE A 284 11.98 -31.09 -7.02
CA ILE A 284 11.44 -30.20 -8.05
C ILE A 284 12.61 -29.58 -8.81
N ALA A 285 12.57 -29.65 -10.14
CA ALA A 285 13.63 -29.17 -11.01
C ALA A 285 13.08 -28.46 -12.25
N ASP A 286 13.90 -27.59 -12.83
CA ASP A 286 13.62 -26.94 -14.11
C ASP A 286 13.71 -27.91 -15.29
N VAL A 287 12.83 -27.74 -16.28
CA VAL A 287 12.83 -28.51 -17.53
C VAL A 287 13.40 -27.67 -18.68
N GLY A 288 14.14 -28.31 -19.59
CA GLY A 288 14.58 -27.67 -20.83
C GLY A 288 15.62 -26.56 -20.67
N GLY A 289 16.31 -26.49 -19.53
CA GLY A 289 17.25 -25.40 -19.21
C GLY A 289 16.57 -24.10 -18.75
N GLY A 290 15.28 -24.16 -18.40
CA GLY A 290 14.57 -23.05 -17.77
C GLY A 290 15.08 -22.73 -16.37
N LYS A 291 14.47 -21.71 -15.76
CA LYS A 291 14.77 -21.22 -14.41
C LYS A 291 13.50 -20.91 -13.60
N THR A 292 12.36 -21.44 -14.02
CA THR A 292 11.04 -21.23 -13.42
C THR A 292 10.95 -21.78 -12.01
N ALA A 293 11.44 -23.00 -11.74
CA ALA A 293 11.48 -23.58 -10.40
C ALA A 293 12.42 -22.78 -9.48
N ALA A 294 13.54 -22.31 -10.01
CA ALA A 294 14.48 -21.47 -9.28
C ALA A 294 13.89 -20.09 -8.95
N ASP A 295 13.24 -19.43 -9.91
CA ASP A 295 12.54 -18.16 -9.71
C ASP A 295 11.40 -18.26 -8.70
N LEU A 296 10.69 -19.40 -8.67
CA LEU A 296 9.63 -19.70 -7.70
C LEU A 296 10.20 -20.14 -6.34
N GLY A 297 11.53 -20.16 -6.18
CA GLY A 297 12.19 -20.53 -4.94
C GLY A 297 12.02 -22.00 -4.53
N ILE A 298 11.39 -22.83 -5.37
CA ILE A 298 11.05 -24.24 -5.08
C ILE A 298 11.99 -25.24 -5.75
N ALA A 299 13.05 -24.77 -6.43
CA ALA A 299 14.09 -25.66 -6.95
C ALA A 299 14.80 -26.38 -5.80
N GLY A 300 14.58 -27.68 -5.69
CA GLY A 300 15.12 -28.50 -4.61
C GLY A 300 15.57 -29.87 -5.09
N THR A 301 16.77 -30.26 -4.70
CA THR A 301 17.32 -31.59 -4.99
C THR A 301 17.11 -32.50 -3.77
N LEU A 302 16.35 -33.58 -3.99
CA LEU A 302 16.15 -34.75 -3.13
C LEU A 302 16.20 -34.48 -1.61
N LEU A 303 15.04 -34.26 -0.99
CA LEU A 303 14.93 -34.25 0.47
C LEU A 303 15.10 -35.67 1.01
N ASN A 304 16.07 -35.90 1.91
CA ASN A 304 16.33 -37.22 2.51
C ASN A 304 15.25 -37.68 3.52
N SER A 305 14.10 -37.00 3.59
CA SER A 305 13.02 -37.23 4.54
C SER A 305 11.67 -36.78 3.95
N PRO A 306 10.51 -37.38 4.33
CA PRO A 306 9.17 -37.07 3.79
C PRO A 306 8.60 -35.68 4.14
N GLY A 307 9.44 -34.67 4.38
CA GLY A 307 9.02 -33.32 4.79
C GLY A 307 8.67 -32.41 3.60
N PRO A 308 7.97 -31.28 3.85
CA PRO A 308 7.68 -30.29 2.82
C PRO A 308 8.98 -29.63 2.30
N LEU A 309 9.02 -29.38 0.99
CA LEU A 309 10.00 -28.52 0.34
C LEU A 309 9.56 -27.07 0.56
N VAL A 310 10.19 -26.42 1.53
CA VAL A 310 9.97 -25.00 1.81
C VAL A 310 10.84 -24.16 0.89
N GLY A 311 10.20 -23.38 0.03
CA GLY A 311 10.87 -22.51 -0.93
C GLY A 311 11.48 -21.26 -0.30
N THR A 312 12.30 -20.56 -1.07
CA THR A 312 12.92 -19.30 -0.65
C THR A 312 11.94 -18.13 -0.67
N ASN A 313 12.33 -17.01 -0.04
CA ASN A 313 11.55 -15.78 -0.10
C ASN A 313 11.48 -15.23 -1.54
N LEU A 314 10.27 -15.02 -2.06
CA LEU A 314 9.96 -14.53 -3.39
C LEU A 314 9.88 -13.01 -3.48
N ASN A 315 10.07 -12.29 -2.38
CA ASN A 315 10.16 -10.82 -2.30
C ASN A 315 9.19 -10.09 -3.26
N PRO A 316 7.87 -10.13 -3.00
CA PRO A 316 6.91 -9.39 -3.79
C PRO A 316 7.18 -7.88 -3.75
N THR A 317 6.99 -7.20 -4.88
CA THR A 317 7.15 -5.76 -5.02
C THR A 317 5.80 -5.05 -5.13
N LEU A 318 5.76 -3.80 -4.69
CA LEU A 318 4.61 -2.91 -4.85
C LEU A 318 4.47 -2.54 -6.33
N SER A 319 3.29 -2.78 -6.88
CA SER A 319 2.89 -2.41 -8.24
C SER A 319 1.65 -1.52 -8.21
N LEU A 320 1.36 -0.84 -9.33
CA LEU A 320 0.16 -0.01 -9.47
C LEU A 320 -1.13 -0.80 -9.19
N GLN A 321 -1.14 -2.09 -9.52
CA GLN A 321 -2.29 -2.98 -9.33
C GLN A 321 -2.34 -3.62 -7.93
N THR A 322 -1.37 -3.37 -7.06
CA THR A 322 -1.37 -3.95 -5.72
C THR A 322 -2.60 -3.45 -4.95
N PRO A 323 -3.44 -4.35 -4.40
CA PRO A 323 -4.60 -3.96 -3.59
C PRO A 323 -4.16 -3.25 -2.31
N LEU A 324 -4.83 -2.16 -1.94
CA LEU A 324 -4.52 -1.40 -0.71
C LEU A 324 -4.69 -2.23 0.56
N GLY A 325 -5.64 -3.17 0.53
CA GLY A 325 -5.83 -4.13 1.62
C GLY A 325 -4.62 -5.03 1.88
N ASN A 326 -3.62 -5.09 0.99
CA ASN A 326 -2.47 -6.00 1.11
C ASN A 326 -1.14 -5.29 1.45
N ILE A 327 -1.14 -3.97 1.65
CA ILE A 327 0.11 -3.20 1.78
C ILE A 327 0.67 -3.15 3.22
N LEU A 328 -0.12 -3.50 4.24
CA LEU A 328 0.28 -3.46 5.66
C LEU A 328 0.09 -4.78 6.41
N GLY A 329 -0.23 -5.87 5.70
CA GLY A 329 -0.46 -7.15 6.34
C GLY A 329 -1.25 -8.13 5.49
N THR A 330 -1.64 -9.22 6.14
CA THR A 330 -2.51 -10.26 5.60
C THR A 330 -3.62 -10.58 6.57
N GLN A 331 -4.76 -10.98 6.02
CA GLN A 331 -5.87 -11.55 6.78
C GLN A 331 -5.54 -13.00 7.14
N ALA A 332 -5.92 -13.42 8.35
CA ALA A 332 -5.83 -14.83 8.72
C ALA A 332 -6.78 -15.65 7.85
N SER A 333 -6.35 -16.80 7.35
CA SER A 333 -7.17 -17.66 6.50
C SER A 333 -6.94 -19.14 6.78
N THR A 334 -7.88 -19.96 6.33
CA THR A 334 -7.81 -21.41 6.35
C THR A 334 -8.59 -21.98 5.16
N THR A 335 -8.16 -23.14 4.66
CA THR A 335 -8.91 -23.89 3.65
C THR A 335 -9.54 -25.10 4.33
N ILE A 336 -10.85 -25.26 4.12
CA ILE A 336 -11.62 -26.42 4.57
C ILE A 336 -11.79 -27.32 3.35
N ALA A 337 -11.09 -28.46 3.37
CA ALA A 337 -11.10 -29.44 2.29
C ALA A 337 -12.14 -30.53 2.60
N SER A 338 -13.38 -30.32 2.17
CA SER A 338 -14.47 -31.24 2.47
C SER A 338 -14.40 -32.47 1.57
N ALA A 339 -14.81 -33.63 2.05
CA ALA A 339 -14.80 -34.85 1.25
C ALA A 339 -15.82 -34.76 0.11
N GLY A 340 -15.36 -34.75 -1.13
CA GLY A 340 -16.21 -34.74 -2.33
C GLY A 340 -15.72 -33.72 -3.36
N PRO A 341 -16.37 -33.62 -4.54
CA PRO A 341 -16.10 -32.56 -5.50
C PRO A 341 -16.95 -31.31 -5.22
N ASN A 342 -16.42 -30.15 -5.62
CA ASN A 342 -17.02 -28.82 -5.63
C ASN A 342 -17.50 -28.31 -4.25
N ASN A 343 -16.79 -28.67 -3.18
CA ASN A 343 -17.18 -28.35 -1.81
C ASN A 343 -16.05 -27.77 -0.94
N ASP A 344 -14.85 -27.55 -1.48
CA ASP A 344 -13.77 -26.92 -0.74
C ASP A 344 -13.97 -25.40 -0.58
N LEU A 345 -13.66 -24.87 0.60
CA LEU A 345 -13.88 -23.47 0.95
C LEU A 345 -12.63 -22.83 1.54
N THR A 346 -12.36 -21.58 1.19
CA THR A 346 -11.40 -20.73 1.91
C THR A 346 -12.17 -19.78 2.81
N VAL A 347 -11.88 -19.81 4.11
CA VAL A 347 -12.43 -18.89 5.11
C VAL A 347 -11.32 -17.94 5.57
N GLN A 348 -11.64 -16.66 5.64
CA GLN A 348 -10.69 -15.58 5.89
C GLN A 348 -11.28 -14.55 6.85
N ALA A 349 -10.45 -13.93 7.68
CA ALA A 349 -10.84 -12.78 8.49
C ALA A 349 -11.19 -11.57 7.60
N ASP A 350 -12.10 -10.71 8.06
CA ASP A 350 -12.43 -9.45 7.39
C ASP A 350 -11.28 -8.43 7.39
N THR A 351 -10.36 -8.55 8.34
CA THR A 351 -9.32 -7.56 8.64
C THR A 351 -7.94 -8.20 8.65
N ASN A 352 -6.95 -7.42 8.23
CA ASN A 352 -5.56 -7.83 8.35
C ASN A 352 -5.14 -7.87 9.81
N GLY A 353 -4.27 -8.82 10.13
CA GLY A 353 -3.59 -8.88 11.41
C GLY A 353 -3.71 -10.22 12.11
N PRO A 354 -3.01 -10.38 13.24
CA PRO A 354 -2.93 -11.65 13.94
C PRO A 354 -4.13 -11.97 14.82
N GLN A 355 -5.11 -11.07 14.94
CA GLN A 355 -6.21 -11.16 15.91
C GLN A 355 -7.10 -12.39 15.67
N ALA A 356 -7.29 -12.77 14.40
CA ALA A 356 -8.08 -13.94 14.01
C ALA A 356 -7.25 -15.23 13.89
N ASN A 357 -5.94 -15.19 14.16
CA ASN A 357 -5.13 -16.41 14.19
C ASN A 357 -5.58 -17.31 15.34
N GLY A 358 -5.74 -18.60 15.06
CA GLY A 358 -6.21 -19.58 16.04
C GLY A 358 -7.73 -19.68 16.14
N VAL A 359 -8.50 -18.92 15.34
CA VAL A 359 -9.95 -19.11 15.24
C VAL A 359 -10.23 -20.44 14.55
N ASN A 360 -10.98 -21.32 15.21
CA ASN A 360 -11.38 -22.62 14.66
C ASN A 360 -12.70 -22.47 13.90
N VAL A 361 -12.75 -22.94 12.67
CA VAL A 361 -13.98 -23.05 11.87
C VAL A 361 -14.43 -24.49 11.89
N VAL A 362 -15.66 -24.74 12.34
CA VAL A 362 -16.21 -26.08 12.50
C VAL A 362 -17.61 -26.14 11.95
N TYR A 363 -17.89 -27.15 11.13
CA TYR A 363 -19.24 -27.45 10.69
C TYR A 363 -19.97 -28.26 11.75
N VAL A 364 -21.05 -27.68 12.26
CA VAL A 364 -21.89 -28.24 13.31
C VAL A 364 -23.21 -28.67 12.67
N ASN A 365 -23.57 -29.93 12.89
CA ASN A 365 -24.87 -30.43 12.48
C ASN A 365 -25.93 -30.00 13.48
N ASP A 366 -26.80 -29.09 13.05
CA ASP A 366 -27.77 -28.44 13.92
C ASP A 366 -29.13 -29.14 13.94
N ALA A 367 -29.29 -30.26 13.23
CA ALA A 367 -30.53 -31.02 13.14
C ALA A 367 -31.07 -31.52 14.51
N TRP A 368 -30.29 -31.36 15.57
CA TRP A 368 -30.58 -31.81 16.93
C TRP A 368 -30.39 -30.73 18.01
N TYR A 369 -30.12 -29.48 17.61
CA TYR A 369 -29.91 -28.33 18.50
C TYR A 369 -31.23 -27.62 18.87
N GLN A 370 -32.26 -27.68 18.01
CA GLN A 370 -33.60 -27.11 18.28
C GLN A 370 -34.71 -27.95 17.64
N ALA A 371 -35.82 -28.14 18.34
CA ALA A 371 -37.04 -28.74 17.78
C ALA A 371 -37.84 -27.68 16.98
N ALA A 372 -37.25 -27.26 15.86
CA ALA A 372 -37.84 -26.52 14.75
C ALA A 372 -37.74 -24.97 14.73
N PRO A 373 -37.62 -24.39 13.51
CA PRO A 373 -37.35 -25.08 12.25
C PRO A 373 -35.86 -25.44 12.22
N GLY A 374 -35.56 -26.74 12.18
CA GLY A 374 -34.17 -27.21 12.08
C GLY A 374 -33.51 -26.67 10.80
N ILE A 375 -32.18 -26.68 10.77
CA ILE A 375 -31.44 -26.23 9.60
C ILE A 375 -31.78 -27.10 8.39
N THR A 376 -32.11 -26.43 7.29
CA THR A 376 -32.38 -27.00 5.97
C THR A 376 -31.49 -26.32 4.95
N ALA A 377 -31.01 -27.03 3.94
CA ALA A 377 -30.23 -26.45 2.83
C ALA A 377 -30.80 -25.08 2.37
N GLY A 378 -30.01 -24.02 2.54
CA GLY A 378 -30.32 -22.63 2.17
C GLY A 378 -30.70 -21.69 3.34
N ASN A 379 -30.79 -22.18 4.59
CA ASN A 379 -31.06 -21.35 5.79
C ASN A 379 -29.96 -21.40 6.87
N GLU A 380 -28.75 -21.80 6.48
CA GLU A 380 -27.57 -21.91 7.34
C GLU A 380 -27.17 -20.57 7.96
N PHE A 381 -26.58 -20.63 9.15
CA PHE A 381 -26.04 -19.49 9.87
C PHE A 381 -24.69 -19.84 10.50
N ALA A 382 -23.88 -18.82 10.76
CA ALA A 382 -22.59 -18.97 11.42
C ALA A 382 -22.52 -18.07 12.65
N THR A 383 -21.94 -18.56 13.73
CA THR A 383 -21.79 -17.84 15.00
C THR A 383 -20.35 -17.90 15.47
N TYR A 384 -19.72 -16.74 15.65
CA TYR A 384 -18.41 -16.63 16.26
C TYR A 384 -18.52 -16.46 17.77
N SER A 385 -17.81 -17.32 18.53
CA SER A 385 -17.78 -17.28 19.98
C SER A 385 -16.34 -17.10 20.49
N PRO A 386 -16.00 -15.95 21.13
CA PRO A 386 -14.67 -15.74 21.70
C PRO A 386 -14.46 -16.51 23.01
N THR A 387 -15.55 -16.92 23.68
CA THR A 387 -15.53 -17.79 24.85
C THR A 387 -16.03 -19.19 24.49
N ALA A 388 -15.68 -20.18 25.30
CA ALA A 388 -16.22 -21.52 25.14
C ALA A 388 -17.74 -21.51 25.30
N THR A 389 -18.44 -22.32 24.51
CA THR A 389 -19.90 -22.52 24.60
C THR A 389 -20.19 -23.89 25.19
N PRO A 390 -21.21 -24.02 26.06
CA PRO A 390 -21.60 -25.32 26.61
C PRO A 390 -22.23 -26.20 25.53
N ALA A 391 -21.93 -27.49 25.61
CA ALA A 391 -22.60 -28.50 24.80
C ALA A 391 -24.09 -28.57 25.19
N MET A 392 -24.96 -28.63 24.20
CA MET A 392 -26.41 -28.59 24.35
C MET A 392 -27.07 -29.76 23.62
N ALA A 393 -28.18 -30.25 24.14
CA ALA A 393 -29.02 -31.24 23.46
C ALA A 393 -30.49 -30.89 23.67
N SER A 394 -31.23 -30.76 22.58
CA SER A 394 -32.69 -30.71 22.63
C SER A 394 -33.24 -32.14 22.65
N LEU A 395 -34.17 -32.40 23.57
CA LEU A 395 -34.84 -33.68 23.75
C LEU A 395 -36.31 -33.48 23.39
N LYS A 396 -36.66 -33.93 22.18
CA LYS A 396 -38.04 -33.86 21.70
C LYS A 396 -38.85 -35.01 22.27
N LEU A 397 -39.83 -34.68 23.12
CA LEU A 397 -40.67 -35.62 23.84
C LEU A 397 -42.10 -35.59 23.31
N SER A 398 -42.83 -36.68 23.52
CA SER A 398 -44.18 -36.86 23.02
C SER A 398 -45.17 -36.10 23.90
N GLY A 399 -45.81 -35.06 23.34
CA GLY A 399 -46.91 -34.36 24.00
C GLY A 399 -46.59 -32.90 24.34
N PRO A 400 -47.61 -32.12 24.72
CA PRO A 400 -47.46 -30.67 24.89
C PRO A 400 -46.67 -30.31 26.15
N ASN A 401 -45.86 -29.27 26.04
CA ASN A 401 -44.95 -28.73 27.04
C ASN A 401 -43.96 -29.78 27.58
N ALA A 402 -43.58 -30.76 26.75
CA ALA A 402 -42.74 -31.88 27.16
C ALA A 402 -41.25 -31.68 26.83
N ASP A 403 -40.91 -30.89 25.82
CA ASP A 403 -39.54 -30.81 25.31
C ASP A 403 -38.54 -30.23 26.33
N LEU A 404 -37.35 -30.84 26.38
CA LEU A 404 -36.27 -30.47 27.30
C LEU A 404 -35.06 -29.95 26.53
N LEU A 405 -34.46 -28.88 27.02
CA LEU A 405 -33.15 -28.41 26.61
C LEU A 405 -32.14 -28.72 27.71
N LEU A 406 -31.13 -29.50 27.35
CA LEU A 406 -30.01 -29.86 28.22
C LEU A 406 -28.82 -28.98 27.87
N THR A 407 -28.17 -28.37 28.85
CA THR A 407 -26.99 -27.52 28.68
C THR A 407 -25.90 -27.97 29.66
N ALA A 408 -24.70 -28.26 29.18
CA ALA A 408 -23.58 -28.62 30.04
C ALA A 408 -23.22 -27.49 31.01
N THR A 409 -22.93 -27.81 32.27
CA THR A 409 -22.56 -26.80 33.29
C THR A 409 -21.16 -26.24 33.08
N THR A 410 -20.28 -27.00 32.41
CA THR A 410 -18.93 -26.54 32.03
C THR A 410 -18.89 -26.31 30.52
N PRO A 411 -18.65 -25.07 30.06
CA PRO A 411 -18.47 -24.77 28.64
C PRO A 411 -17.27 -25.49 28.01
N GLY A 412 -17.34 -25.79 26.70
CA GLY A 412 -16.28 -26.43 25.93
C GLY A 412 -16.66 -27.79 25.33
N THR A 413 -15.70 -28.40 24.64
CA THR A 413 -15.90 -29.64 23.86
C THR A 413 -15.97 -30.93 24.69
N ALA A 414 -15.68 -30.87 26.00
CA ALA A 414 -15.59 -32.05 26.87
C ALA A 414 -16.88 -32.89 26.87
N TYR A 415 -18.03 -32.22 26.86
CA TYR A 415 -19.36 -32.84 26.89
C TYR A 415 -20.01 -32.97 25.51
N ASN A 416 -19.21 -32.88 24.43
CA ASN A 416 -19.65 -33.26 23.09
C ASN A 416 -19.82 -34.78 22.97
N ASN A 417 -20.75 -35.21 22.12
CA ASN A 417 -21.14 -36.60 21.89
C ASN A 417 -21.65 -37.34 23.14
N VAL A 418 -22.35 -36.64 24.03
CA VAL A 418 -23.03 -37.26 25.18
C VAL A 418 -24.39 -37.77 24.73
N ALA A 419 -24.56 -39.09 24.70
CA ALA A 419 -25.84 -39.72 24.42
C ALA A 419 -26.79 -39.57 25.61
N VAL A 420 -28.03 -39.17 25.35
CA VAL A 420 -29.08 -39.01 26.35
C VAL A 420 -30.06 -40.17 26.20
N ASN A 421 -30.20 -40.98 27.24
CA ASN A 421 -31.09 -42.13 27.28
C ASN A 421 -32.23 -41.88 28.27
N ILE A 422 -33.46 -42.22 27.87
CA ILE A 422 -34.61 -42.26 28.78
C ILE A 422 -34.96 -43.73 29.01
N VAL A 423 -34.89 -44.18 30.26
CA VAL A 423 -35.08 -45.58 30.63
C VAL A 423 -36.22 -45.77 31.63
N ASN A 424 -36.88 -46.92 31.56
CA ASN A 424 -38.00 -47.26 32.43
C ASN A 424 -37.50 -47.72 33.82
N GLY A 425 -37.86 -46.98 34.87
CA GLY A 425 -37.55 -47.32 36.27
C GLY A 425 -38.65 -48.09 37.02
N GLY A 426 -39.75 -48.46 36.35
CA GLY A 426 -40.93 -49.07 36.97
C GLY A 426 -41.97 -48.04 37.44
N ALA A 427 -42.77 -48.40 38.45
CA ALA A 427 -43.82 -47.53 39.01
C ALA A 427 -43.21 -46.58 40.06
N MET A 428 -42.67 -45.47 39.60
CA MET A 428 -42.01 -44.42 40.40
C MET A 428 -42.93 -43.25 40.73
N GLY A 429 -44.09 -43.14 40.07
CA GLY A 429 -45.01 -42.00 40.21
C GLY A 429 -44.43 -40.73 39.58
N ASP A 430 -44.76 -39.55 40.12
CA ASP A 430 -44.15 -38.29 39.72
C ASP A 430 -42.76 -38.13 40.36
N ASN A 431 -41.81 -38.94 39.89
CA ASN A 431 -40.42 -38.90 40.32
C ASN A 431 -39.51 -39.28 39.15
N ALA A 432 -38.25 -38.85 39.21
CA ALA A 432 -37.22 -39.18 38.24
C ALA A 432 -35.85 -39.22 38.92
N SER A 433 -34.90 -39.95 38.32
CA SER A 433 -33.50 -39.89 38.69
C SER A 433 -32.62 -39.79 37.45
N ALA A 434 -31.48 -39.11 37.54
CA ALA A 434 -30.53 -39.01 36.44
C ALA A 434 -29.13 -39.40 36.89
N SER A 435 -28.35 -40.01 35.98
CA SER A 435 -26.96 -40.38 36.21
C SER A 435 -26.14 -40.16 34.94
N TYR A 436 -24.94 -39.59 35.09
CA TYR A 436 -24.01 -39.40 34.00
C TYR A 436 -22.82 -40.37 34.12
N ASP A 437 -22.61 -41.18 33.09
CA ASP A 437 -21.44 -42.03 32.92
C ASP A 437 -20.42 -41.32 32.02
N ALA A 438 -19.36 -40.79 32.64
CA ALA A 438 -18.29 -40.09 31.93
C ALA A 438 -17.45 -40.98 31.02
N THR A 439 -17.37 -42.29 31.29
CA THR A 439 -16.57 -43.23 30.48
C THR A 439 -17.26 -43.53 29.17
N ASN A 440 -18.58 -43.75 29.22
CA ASN A 440 -19.39 -44.05 28.04
C ASN A 440 -20.07 -42.80 27.44
N LYS A 441 -19.78 -41.60 27.96
CA LYS A 441 -20.44 -40.33 27.60
C LYS A 441 -21.97 -40.51 27.47
N THR A 442 -22.60 -41.02 28.52
CA THR A 442 -24.04 -41.32 28.50
C THR A 442 -24.74 -40.69 29.71
N LEU A 443 -25.74 -39.84 29.47
CA LEU A 443 -26.66 -39.33 30.48
C LEU A 443 -27.93 -40.20 30.46
N THR A 444 -28.22 -40.88 31.56
CA THR A 444 -29.41 -41.73 31.69
C THR A 444 -30.44 -41.09 32.62
N LEU A 445 -31.60 -40.73 32.08
CA LEU A 445 -32.78 -40.28 32.80
C LEU A 445 -33.72 -41.47 33.03
N THR A 446 -33.93 -41.84 34.29
CA THR A 446 -34.83 -42.91 34.69
C THR A 446 -36.18 -42.32 35.09
N VAL A 447 -37.25 -42.74 34.39
CA VAL A 447 -38.61 -42.22 34.55
C VAL A 447 -39.61 -43.33 34.83
N ASP A 448 -40.82 -42.95 35.25
CA ASP A 448 -41.94 -43.87 35.47
C ASP A 448 -42.44 -44.46 34.14
N GLY A 449 -42.48 -45.79 34.06
CA GLY A 449 -42.87 -46.51 32.84
C GLY A 449 -44.33 -46.37 32.41
N SER A 450 -45.19 -45.77 33.24
CA SER A 450 -46.60 -45.50 32.94
C SER A 450 -46.89 -44.07 32.52
N GLY A 451 -45.85 -43.22 32.43
CA GLY A 451 -45.97 -41.83 31.95
C GLY A 451 -46.40 -40.82 33.02
N GLN A 452 -46.15 -41.13 34.30
CA GLN A 452 -46.52 -40.26 35.42
C GLN A 452 -45.43 -39.25 35.83
N THR A 453 -44.22 -39.36 35.29
CA THR A 453 -43.12 -38.42 35.57
C THR A 453 -43.41 -37.06 34.93
N SER A 454 -43.61 -36.02 35.73
CA SER A 454 -43.73 -34.66 35.23
C SER A 454 -42.40 -34.14 34.68
N ILE A 455 -42.48 -33.18 33.76
CA ILE A 455 -41.29 -32.49 33.22
C ILE A 455 -40.50 -31.77 34.30
N ASP A 456 -41.17 -31.19 35.31
CA ASP A 456 -40.49 -30.49 36.39
C ASP A 456 -39.68 -31.49 37.26
N SER A 457 -40.21 -32.69 37.49
CA SER A 457 -39.47 -33.79 38.14
C SER A 457 -38.28 -34.27 37.31
N ALA A 458 -38.43 -34.38 35.99
CA ALA A 458 -37.33 -34.72 35.08
C ALA A 458 -36.22 -33.65 35.08
N ILE A 459 -36.60 -32.37 35.03
CA ILE A 459 -35.68 -31.22 35.12
C ILE A 459 -34.92 -31.24 36.44
N ALA A 460 -35.62 -31.41 37.57
CA ALA A 460 -35.00 -31.48 38.89
C ALA A 460 -34.00 -32.63 38.99
N ALA A 461 -34.34 -33.80 38.44
CA ALA A 461 -33.45 -34.96 38.42
C ALA A 461 -32.17 -34.70 37.64
N VAL A 462 -32.25 -34.12 36.43
CA VAL A 462 -31.05 -33.79 35.63
C VAL A 462 -30.21 -32.72 36.33
N ASN A 463 -30.82 -31.64 36.81
CA ASN A 463 -30.13 -30.55 37.51
C ASN A 463 -29.37 -31.05 38.76
N SER A 464 -29.89 -32.07 39.44
CA SER A 464 -29.25 -32.66 40.62
C SER A 464 -27.92 -33.36 40.32
N THR A 465 -27.65 -33.71 39.05
CA THR A 465 -26.37 -34.32 38.64
C THR A 465 -25.20 -33.33 38.69
N GLY A 466 -25.47 -32.02 38.56
CA GLY A 466 -24.46 -30.97 38.46
C GLY A 466 -23.64 -30.95 37.16
N VAL A 467 -23.88 -31.89 36.24
CA VAL A 467 -23.16 -32.00 34.95
C VAL A 467 -23.91 -31.27 33.84
N PHE A 468 -25.24 -31.37 33.83
CA PHE A 468 -26.12 -30.67 32.90
C PHE A 468 -27.17 -29.88 33.67
N THR A 469 -27.53 -28.71 33.17
CA THR A 469 -28.79 -28.04 33.48
C THR A 469 -29.84 -28.46 32.46
N ALA A 470 -31.06 -28.71 32.93
CA ALA A 470 -32.23 -28.96 32.11
C ALA A 470 -33.22 -27.80 32.27
N THR A 471 -33.76 -27.34 31.16
CA THR A 471 -34.87 -26.38 31.11
C THR A 471 -35.92 -26.86 30.11
N ARG A 472 -37.10 -26.25 30.12
CA ARG A 472 -38.08 -26.45 29.04
C ARG A 472 -37.54 -25.84 27.75
N ASP A 473 -37.68 -26.55 26.63
CA ASP A 473 -37.23 -26.07 25.32
C ASP A 473 -38.30 -25.17 24.67
N ALA A 474 -38.05 -23.86 24.74
CA ALA A 474 -38.96 -22.83 24.22
C ALA A 474 -38.96 -22.71 22.69
N SER A 475 -38.00 -23.34 22.01
CA SER A 475 -37.86 -23.24 20.55
C SER A 475 -38.96 -24.01 19.81
N ALA A 476 -39.49 -25.06 20.43
CA ALA A 476 -40.48 -25.96 19.85
C ALA A 476 -41.91 -25.65 20.29
N GLU A 477 -42.09 -25.31 21.58
CA GLU A 477 -43.38 -25.10 22.21
C GLU A 477 -43.32 -23.98 23.27
N PRO A 478 -44.42 -23.26 23.56
CA PRO A 478 -44.41 -22.19 24.55
C PRO A 478 -44.10 -22.71 25.96
N ASN A 479 -43.25 -21.98 26.71
CA ASN A 479 -42.83 -22.28 28.09
C ASN A 479 -43.98 -22.20 29.11
N THR A 480 -45.01 -23.04 28.99
CA THR A 480 -46.13 -23.12 29.94
C THR A 480 -45.94 -24.29 30.91
N SER A 481 -46.42 -24.12 32.15
CA SER A 481 -46.35 -25.18 33.17
C SER A 481 -47.25 -26.36 32.80
N GLY A 482 -46.74 -27.59 33.00
CA GLY A 482 -47.42 -28.84 32.64
C GLY A 482 -46.52 -29.78 31.82
N GLY A 483 -47.05 -30.92 31.38
CA GLY A 483 -46.30 -31.90 30.56
C GLY A 483 -45.73 -33.08 31.36
N PHE A 484 -45.66 -34.24 30.71
CA PHE A 484 -45.18 -35.50 31.28
C PHE A 484 -44.27 -36.21 30.27
N VAL A 485 -43.27 -36.94 30.76
CA VAL A 485 -42.51 -37.88 29.92
C VAL A 485 -43.38 -39.10 29.67
N LEU A 486 -43.76 -39.37 28.41
CA LEU A 486 -44.69 -40.46 28.09
C LEU A 486 -43.94 -41.79 27.91
N PRO A 487 -44.62 -42.95 28.01
CA PRO A 487 -43.97 -44.24 27.76
C PRO A 487 -43.39 -44.36 26.36
N ALA A 488 -43.96 -43.60 25.41
CA ALA A 488 -43.51 -43.50 24.04
C ALA A 488 -42.20 -42.71 23.88
N ASP A 489 -41.63 -42.15 24.95
CA ASP A 489 -40.35 -41.42 24.92
C ASP A 489 -39.18 -42.25 25.48
N ILE A 490 -39.47 -43.43 26.02
CA ILE A 490 -38.49 -44.31 26.64
C ILE A 490 -37.71 -45.07 25.57
N HIS A 491 -36.55 -44.54 25.21
CA HIS A 491 -35.66 -45.14 24.22
C HIS A 491 -34.18 -44.98 24.58
N ASN A 492 -33.38 -45.90 24.04
CA ASN A 492 -31.94 -45.69 23.93
C ASN A 492 -31.68 -44.63 22.84
N ASN A 493 -30.84 -43.64 23.14
CA ASN A 493 -30.52 -42.49 22.28
C ASN A 493 -31.71 -41.56 22.02
N ALA A 494 -32.36 -41.11 23.10
CA ALA A 494 -33.42 -40.10 23.06
C ALA A 494 -32.91 -38.71 22.61
N GLY A 495 -31.61 -38.43 22.74
CA GLY A 495 -30.95 -37.24 22.21
C GLY A 495 -29.43 -37.35 22.32
N ASN A 496 -28.70 -36.37 21.79
CA ASN A 496 -27.24 -36.31 21.89
C ASN A 496 -26.76 -34.86 21.78
N THR A 497 -25.69 -34.51 22.49
CA THR A 497 -25.07 -33.18 22.44
C THR A 497 -24.22 -32.92 21.19
N TYR A 498 -23.86 -33.95 20.41
CA TYR A 498 -23.06 -33.85 19.18
C TYR A 498 -21.86 -32.91 19.33
N LEU A 499 -21.62 -32.00 18.37
CA LEU A 499 -20.54 -31.00 18.39
C LEU A 499 -21.04 -29.59 18.78
N THR A 500 -22.10 -29.50 19.57
CA THR A 500 -22.72 -28.21 19.91
C THR A 500 -21.90 -27.38 20.90
N GLY A 501 -21.05 -28.02 21.70
CA GLY A 501 -20.12 -27.33 22.60
C GLY A 501 -18.84 -26.96 21.86
N THR A 502 -18.44 -25.70 21.94
CA THR A 502 -17.23 -25.21 21.28
C THR A 502 -16.21 -24.72 22.29
N ASP A 503 -14.93 -24.88 21.96
CA ASP A 503 -13.85 -24.22 22.69
C ASP A 503 -13.83 -22.72 22.36
N PRO A 504 -13.09 -21.87 23.11
CA PRO A 504 -12.97 -20.45 22.82
C PRO A 504 -12.45 -20.19 21.39
N ASN A 505 -12.77 -19.03 20.83
CA ASN A 505 -12.40 -18.62 19.47
C ASN A 505 -12.86 -19.61 18.39
N THR A 506 -14.13 -20.01 18.43
CA THR A 506 -14.71 -20.92 17.41
C THR A 506 -15.78 -20.20 16.60
N LEU A 507 -15.67 -20.29 15.27
CA LEU A 507 -16.72 -20.01 14.30
C LEU A 507 -17.48 -21.31 14.01
N ALA A 508 -18.62 -21.48 14.68
CA ALA A 508 -19.53 -22.61 14.44
C ALA A 508 -20.43 -22.29 13.25
N VAL A 509 -20.37 -23.11 12.20
CA VAL A 509 -21.25 -23.00 11.03
C VAL A 509 -22.29 -24.10 11.13
N HIS A 510 -23.54 -23.71 11.29
CA HIS A 510 -24.65 -24.64 11.49
C HIS A 510 -25.21 -25.08 10.14
N ILE A 511 -25.06 -26.37 9.83
CA ILE A 511 -25.39 -26.96 8.53
C ILE A 511 -26.37 -28.14 8.67
N GLN A 512 -27.03 -28.48 7.56
CA GLN A 512 -27.67 -29.76 7.37
C GLN A 512 -26.66 -30.74 6.76
N SER A 513 -26.04 -31.58 7.61
CA SER A 513 -24.99 -32.53 7.22
C SER A 513 -25.43 -33.41 6.04
N GLY A 514 -24.65 -33.40 4.95
CA GLY A 514 -24.91 -34.17 3.72
C GLY A 514 -25.95 -33.57 2.77
N ALA A 515 -26.48 -32.37 3.04
CA ALA A 515 -27.46 -31.69 2.19
C ALA A 515 -27.10 -30.22 1.88
N SER A 516 -26.59 -29.48 2.84
CA SER A 516 -26.10 -28.10 2.63
C SER A 516 -24.94 -28.11 1.63
N THR A 517 -24.91 -27.16 0.69
CA THR A 517 -23.80 -27.03 -0.26
C THR A 517 -22.72 -26.05 0.23
N ALA A 518 -21.57 -26.05 -0.43
CA ALA A 518 -20.53 -25.05 -0.19
C ALA A 518 -21.04 -23.61 -0.38
N ASN A 519 -21.90 -23.35 -1.37
CA ASN A 519 -22.53 -22.03 -1.56
C ASN A 519 -23.44 -21.62 -0.40
N ASP A 520 -24.16 -22.58 0.21
CA ASP A 520 -24.99 -22.33 1.38
C ASP A 520 -24.13 -21.91 2.58
N VAL A 521 -23.02 -22.61 2.82
CA VAL A 521 -22.03 -22.27 3.86
C VAL A 521 -21.40 -20.90 3.63
N ILE A 522 -21.01 -20.58 2.40
CA ILE A 522 -20.47 -19.26 2.05
C ILE A 522 -21.45 -18.15 2.44
N ASN A 523 -22.72 -18.32 2.08
CA ASN A 523 -23.78 -17.36 2.40
C ASN A 523 -23.99 -17.20 3.91
N ALA A 524 -23.81 -18.27 4.69
CA ALA A 524 -23.91 -18.22 6.15
C ALA A 524 -22.75 -17.45 6.79
N ILE A 525 -21.51 -17.74 6.37
CA ILE A 525 -20.29 -17.10 6.91
C ILE A 525 -20.27 -15.61 6.56
N ASN A 526 -20.55 -15.25 5.30
CA ASN A 526 -20.48 -13.87 4.81
C ASN A 526 -21.51 -12.93 5.47
N LYS A 527 -22.51 -13.46 6.19
CA LYS A 527 -23.46 -12.66 6.99
C LYS A 527 -22.89 -12.22 8.35
N THR A 528 -21.79 -12.81 8.81
CA THR A 528 -21.22 -12.53 10.15
C THR A 528 -20.49 -11.19 10.24
N ALA A 529 -20.17 -10.56 9.10
CA ALA A 529 -19.32 -9.37 8.96
C ALA A 529 -17.87 -9.52 9.43
N THR A 530 -17.55 -10.46 10.33
CA THR A 530 -16.20 -10.70 10.87
C THR A 530 -15.36 -11.66 10.03
N PHE A 531 -16.01 -12.58 9.30
CA PHE A 531 -15.35 -13.56 8.45
C PHE A 531 -15.99 -13.58 7.07
N ASN A 532 -15.17 -13.85 6.07
CA ASN A 532 -15.58 -14.05 4.71
C ASN A 532 -15.19 -15.46 4.25
N ALA A 533 -16.03 -16.07 3.43
CA ALA A 533 -15.79 -17.35 2.80
C ALA A 533 -15.93 -17.23 1.28
N SER A 534 -15.12 -18.01 0.58
CA SER A 534 -15.12 -18.13 -0.87
C SER A 534 -14.81 -19.57 -1.27
N LEU A 535 -15.11 -19.94 -2.51
CA LEU A 535 -14.74 -21.25 -3.05
C LEU A 535 -13.22 -21.38 -3.05
N SER A 536 -12.71 -22.49 -2.52
CA SER A 536 -11.27 -22.72 -2.52
C SER A 536 -10.76 -22.84 -3.94
N ILE A 537 -9.62 -22.19 -4.20
CA ILE A 537 -8.93 -22.27 -5.48
C ILE A 537 -8.09 -23.55 -5.65
N SER A 538 -7.91 -24.34 -4.58
CA SER A 538 -7.22 -25.64 -4.62
C SER A 538 -8.00 -26.71 -5.37
N GLU A 539 -9.31 -26.54 -5.48
CA GLU A 539 -10.18 -27.50 -6.15
C GLU A 539 -10.52 -27.06 -7.59
N LEU A 540 -10.06 -27.84 -8.58
CA LEU A 540 -10.32 -27.55 -9.99
C LEU A 540 -11.79 -27.73 -10.36
N GLY A 541 -12.40 -26.67 -10.88
CA GLY A 541 -13.79 -26.69 -11.35
C GLY A 541 -14.83 -26.53 -10.24
N ASN A 542 -14.39 -26.16 -9.03
CA ASN A 542 -15.26 -25.90 -7.90
C ASN A 542 -16.30 -24.80 -8.23
N ASP A 543 -17.56 -25.19 -8.26
CA ASP A 543 -18.72 -24.31 -8.51
C ASP A 543 -19.61 -24.14 -7.25
N GLY A 544 -19.18 -24.70 -6.12
CA GLY A 544 -19.88 -24.60 -4.83
C GLY A 544 -21.18 -25.41 -4.75
N THR A 545 -21.46 -26.26 -5.73
CA THR A 545 -22.66 -27.12 -5.72
C THR A 545 -22.48 -28.42 -4.94
N GLY A 546 -21.24 -28.76 -4.56
CA GLY A 546 -20.93 -29.92 -3.75
C GLY A 546 -21.49 -29.80 -2.34
N VAL A 547 -21.91 -30.94 -1.78
CA VAL A 547 -22.45 -31.02 -0.41
C VAL A 547 -21.33 -31.05 0.62
N VAL A 548 -21.55 -30.41 1.76
CA VAL A 548 -20.65 -30.45 2.92
C VAL A 548 -21.18 -31.41 3.99
N SER A 549 -20.26 -31.98 4.76
CA SER A 549 -20.58 -32.87 5.89
C SER A 549 -20.03 -32.28 7.19
N ASP A 550 -20.60 -32.67 8.34
CA ASP A 550 -20.12 -32.20 9.64
C ASP A 550 -18.75 -32.80 10.01
N ALA A 551 -18.06 -32.18 10.97
CA ALA A 551 -16.73 -32.62 11.38
C ALA A 551 -16.70 -34.02 12.07
N LEU A 552 -17.86 -34.60 12.41
CA LEU A 552 -17.95 -35.97 12.93
C LEU A 552 -17.88 -37.01 11.81
N THR A 553 -18.53 -36.72 10.69
CA THR A 553 -18.60 -37.58 9.51
C THR A 553 -17.42 -37.35 8.58
N ASP A 554 -16.87 -36.14 8.58
CA ASP A 554 -15.71 -35.75 7.82
C ASP A 554 -14.73 -34.90 8.65
N PRO A 555 -13.67 -35.50 9.22
CA PRO A 555 -12.69 -34.76 10.03
C PRO A 555 -11.97 -33.63 9.28
N SER A 556 -11.94 -33.62 7.94
CA SER A 556 -11.35 -32.52 7.16
C SER A 556 -12.30 -31.35 6.94
N ALA A 557 -13.58 -31.46 7.37
CA ALA A 557 -14.56 -30.38 7.38
C ALA A 557 -14.39 -29.40 8.57
N SER A 558 -13.14 -29.10 8.92
CA SER A 558 -12.77 -28.09 9.91
C SER A 558 -11.41 -27.47 9.56
N GLY A 559 -11.17 -26.24 10.02
CA GLY A 559 -9.90 -25.56 9.78
C GLY A 559 -9.61 -24.51 10.85
N THR A 560 -8.34 -24.17 11.04
CA THR A 560 -7.93 -23.10 11.95
C THR A 560 -7.34 -21.96 11.13
N LEU A 561 -7.84 -20.75 11.34
CA LEU A 561 -7.30 -19.55 10.69
C LEU A 561 -5.87 -19.32 11.14
N SER A 562 -4.99 -19.06 10.17
CA SER A 562 -3.58 -18.77 10.40
C SER A 562 -3.03 -17.81 9.34
N GLY A 563 -1.78 -17.39 9.47
CA GLY A 563 -1.11 -16.53 8.49
C GLY A 563 -1.52 -15.05 8.54
N GLY A 564 -2.43 -14.65 9.43
CA GLY A 564 -2.79 -13.25 9.64
C GLY A 564 -1.64 -12.48 10.27
N SER A 565 -1.29 -11.34 9.68
CA SER A 565 -0.14 -10.53 10.09
C SER A 565 -0.36 -9.05 9.78
N GLY A 566 0.42 -8.18 10.44
CA GLY A 566 0.34 -6.74 10.20
C GLY A 566 -0.92 -6.10 10.78
N VAL A 567 -1.41 -5.03 10.12
CA VAL A 567 -2.60 -4.27 10.51
C VAL A 567 -3.47 -3.94 9.30
N ALA A 568 -4.74 -3.63 9.55
CA ALA A 568 -5.62 -3.07 8.53
C ALA A 568 -5.19 -1.63 8.21
N PHE A 569 -5.13 -1.30 6.92
CA PHE A 569 -4.82 0.04 6.46
C PHE A 569 -5.98 1.00 6.76
N ASP A 570 -5.69 2.13 7.41
CA ASP A 570 -6.63 3.22 7.65
C ASP A 570 -6.92 3.95 6.34
N GLN A 571 -7.93 3.45 5.64
CA GLN A 571 -8.36 4.00 4.37
C GLN A 571 -9.36 5.17 4.50
N ASN A 572 -10.00 5.31 5.66
CA ASN A 572 -11.13 6.22 5.84
C ASN A 572 -10.71 7.63 6.24
N SER A 573 -9.64 7.75 7.02
CA SER A 573 -9.21 9.05 7.55
C SER A 573 -8.57 9.93 6.48
N GLY A 574 -7.69 9.34 5.65
CA GLY A 574 -6.95 10.08 4.63
C GLY A 574 -5.82 10.93 5.22
N ILE A 575 -5.32 11.90 4.45
CA ILE A 575 -4.15 12.72 4.82
C ILE A 575 -4.42 14.22 4.64
N GLN A 576 -3.63 15.04 5.32
CA GLN A 576 -3.55 16.48 5.08
C GLN A 576 -2.21 16.84 4.48
N ILE A 577 -2.23 17.47 3.30
CA ILE A 577 -1.05 18.02 2.64
C ILE A 577 -1.06 19.53 2.81
N VAL A 578 -0.06 20.08 3.47
CA VAL A 578 0.17 21.53 3.50
C VAL A 578 1.18 21.85 2.41
N ASN A 579 0.80 22.66 1.44
CA ASN A 579 1.71 23.15 0.40
C ASN A 579 1.26 24.53 -0.08
N GLY A 580 2.18 25.45 -0.37
CA GLY A 580 1.82 26.78 -0.85
C GLY A 580 1.03 27.62 0.16
N GLY A 581 1.17 27.34 1.46
CA GLY A 581 0.41 28.00 2.54
C GLY A 581 -1.06 27.59 2.62
N LYS A 582 -1.48 26.52 1.93
CA LYS A 582 -2.83 25.96 1.97
C LYS A 582 -2.80 24.51 2.46
N THR A 583 -3.86 24.11 3.15
CA THR A 583 -4.08 22.71 3.55
C THR A 583 -5.04 22.05 2.56
N TYR A 584 -4.64 20.91 2.02
CA TYR A 584 -5.42 20.06 1.14
C TYR A 584 -5.73 18.75 1.87
N THR A 585 -7.01 18.39 1.97
CA THR A 585 -7.43 17.12 2.56
C THR A 585 -7.64 16.11 1.44
N VAL A 586 -6.97 14.97 1.52
CA VAL A 586 -7.06 13.88 0.55
C VAL A 586 -7.69 12.67 1.23
N SER A 587 -8.78 12.16 0.67
CA SER A 587 -9.47 10.96 1.17
C SER A 587 -9.21 9.77 0.25
N PHE A 588 -9.12 8.57 0.84
CA PHE A 588 -8.89 7.32 0.11
C PHE A 588 -10.07 6.33 0.23
N ALA A 589 -11.22 6.77 0.74
CA ALA A 589 -12.36 5.90 1.06
C ALA A 589 -12.96 5.13 -0.15
N GLY A 590 -12.59 5.50 -1.39
CA GLY A 590 -13.00 4.82 -2.62
C GLY A 590 -11.90 4.06 -3.35
N ASP A 591 -10.65 4.17 -2.89
CA ASP A 591 -9.49 3.63 -3.59
C ASP A 591 -9.43 2.10 -3.45
N LYS A 592 -8.92 1.38 -4.44
CA LYS A 592 -8.81 -0.09 -4.35
C LYS A 592 -7.38 -0.55 -4.50
N THR A 593 -6.62 0.18 -5.28
CA THR A 593 -5.25 -0.13 -5.67
C THR A 593 -4.30 0.99 -5.30
N VAL A 594 -2.99 0.69 -5.30
CA VAL A 594 -1.95 1.71 -5.15
C VAL A 594 -2.07 2.78 -6.24
N GLU A 595 -2.48 2.43 -7.47
CA GLU A 595 -2.73 3.40 -8.53
C GLU A 595 -3.81 4.42 -8.15
N ASP A 596 -4.93 3.96 -7.61
CA ASP A 596 -6.02 4.84 -7.16
C ASP A 596 -5.51 5.82 -6.09
N LEU A 597 -4.75 5.30 -5.10
CA LEU A 597 -4.15 6.10 -4.04
C LEU A 597 -3.18 7.16 -4.58
N LEU A 598 -2.27 6.77 -5.48
CA LEU A 598 -1.33 7.70 -6.10
C LEU A 598 -2.06 8.76 -6.91
N ASN A 599 -3.13 8.39 -7.63
CA ASN A 599 -3.96 9.33 -8.37
C ASN A 599 -4.68 10.31 -7.42
N SER A 600 -5.24 9.84 -6.31
CA SER A 600 -5.86 10.67 -5.27
C SER A 600 -4.88 11.72 -4.71
N ILE A 601 -3.62 11.34 -4.47
CA ILE A 601 -2.57 12.28 -4.03
C ILE A 601 -2.18 13.25 -5.17
N ASN A 602 -1.86 12.74 -6.36
CA ASN A 602 -1.38 13.53 -7.49
C ASN A 602 -2.41 14.53 -8.04
N THR A 603 -3.70 14.20 -7.94
CA THR A 603 -4.81 15.04 -8.44
C THR A 603 -5.44 15.93 -7.36
N SER A 604 -4.92 15.91 -6.13
CA SER A 604 -5.39 16.71 -4.99
C SER A 604 -5.35 18.23 -5.21
N GLY A 605 -4.59 18.70 -6.21
CA GLY A 605 -4.31 20.12 -6.44
C GLY A 605 -3.22 20.70 -5.52
N ALA A 606 -2.59 19.87 -4.67
CA ALA A 606 -1.53 20.29 -3.77
C ALA A 606 -0.15 20.48 -4.45
N SER A 607 -0.07 20.38 -5.79
CA SER A 607 1.18 20.45 -6.57
C SER A 607 2.25 19.50 -6.03
N VAL A 608 1.89 18.23 -5.84
CA VAL A 608 2.79 17.16 -5.41
C VAL A 608 2.97 16.11 -6.50
N LEU A 609 4.01 15.29 -6.37
CA LEU A 609 4.25 14.10 -7.15
C LEU A 609 4.42 12.91 -6.20
N ALA A 610 3.48 11.97 -6.24
CA ALA A 610 3.52 10.70 -5.54
C ALA A 610 3.78 9.57 -6.53
N ALA A 611 4.73 8.69 -6.21
CA ALA A 611 5.07 7.52 -7.01
C ALA A 611 5.55 6.36 -6.13
N ILE A 612 5.49 5.14 -6.65
CA ILE A 612 6.16 3.99 -6.03
C ILE A 612 7.67 4.27 -6.02
N ASN A 613 8.32 4.02 -4.89
CA ASN A 613 9.75 4.25 -4.75
C ASN A 613 10.55 3.31 -5.70
N PRO A 614 11.80 3.64 -6.07
CA PRO A 614 12.58 2.81 -6.98
C PRO A 614 12.84 1.39 -6.49
N ALA A 615 12.77 1.15 -5.18
CA ALA A 615 12.90 -0.17 -4.57
C ALA A 615 11.63 -1.02 -4.73
N GLY A 616 10.50 -0.41 -5.09
CA GLY A 616 9.20 -1.08 -5.16
C GLY A 616 8.72 -1.59 -3.80
N THR A 617 9.06 -0.91 -2.72
CA THR A 617 8.71 -1.29 -1.34
C THR A 617 7.95 -0.20 -0.61
N GLY A 618 7.61 0.92 -1.25
CA GLY A 618 7.00 2.06 -0.58
C GLY A 618 6.56 3.14 -1.55
N ILE A 619 6.04 4.24 -1.02
CA ILE A 619 5.57 5.39 -1.79
C ILE A 619 6.43 6.59 -1.40
N ASN A 620 6.93 7.31 -2.41
CA ASN A 620 7.60 8.60 -2.24
C ASN A 620 6.67 9.72 -2.68
N VAL A 621 6.59 10.79 -1.89
CA VAL A 621 5.87 12.02 -2.23
C VAL A 621 6.84 13.19 -2.20
N GLN A 622 6.77 14.03 -3.24
CA GLN A 622 7.57 15.25 -3.38
C GLN A 622 6.67 16.45 -3.65
N SER A 623 7.01 17.62 -3.11
CA SER A 623 6.42 18.89 -3.55
C SER A 623 7.05 19.32 -4.86
N ARG A 624 6.25 19.89 -5.76
CA ARG A 624 6.68 20.55 -7.01
C ARG A 624 6.78 22.06 -6.89
N LEU A 625 6.42 22.59 -5.72
CA LEU A 625 6.25 24.02 -5.47
C LEU A 625 7.43 24.55 -4.65
N SER A 626 8.21 25.42 -5.26
CA SER A 626 9.33 26.10 -4.60
C SER A 626 8.87 27.30 -3.77
N GLY A 627 9.59 27.58 -2.69
CA GLY A 627 9.39 28.77 -1.84
C GLY A 627 8.29 28.69 -0.79
N SER A 628 7.57 27.58 -0.72
CA SER A 628 6.59 27.30 0.33
C SER A 628 6.98 26.12 1.22
N ASP A 629 6.42 26.12 2.44
CA ASP A 629 6.46 24.96 3.33
C ASP A 629 5.61 23.83 2.76
N PHE A 630 6.20 22.63 2.76
CA PHE A 630 5.56 21.38 2.39
C PHE A 630 5.52 20.45 3.59
N SER A 631 4.34 19.98 3.97
CA SER A 631 4.23 18.94 4.99
C SER A 631 3.06 18.01 4.73
N ILE A 632 3.18 16.79 5.22
CA ILE A 632 2.11 15.79 5.17
C ILE A 632 1.85 15.35 6.59
N GLY A 633 0.60 15.44 7.02
CA GLY A 633 0.11 15.04 8.33
C GLY A 633 -1.17 14.22 8.25
N GLU A 634 -1.67 13.83 9.42
CA GLU A 634 -2.87 13.00 9.53
C GLU A 634 -4.15 13.79 9.26
N ASN A 635 -5.24 13.09 8.94
CA ASN A 635 -6.57 13.68 8.86
C ASN A 635 -7.56 12.98 9.81
N GLY A 636 -7.20 12.87 11.09
CA GLY A 636 -8.00 12.27 12.15
C GLY A 636 -7.72 10.79 12.41
N GLY A 637 -6.69 10.22 11.77
CA GLY A 637 -6.32 8.80 11.87
C GLY A 637 -4.82 8.58 11.78
N GLN A 638 -4.41 7.47 11.15
CA GLN A 638 -2.98 7.06 11.07
C GLN A 638 -2.49 6.84 9.63
N THR A 639 -3.30 7.13 8.63
CA THR A 639 -3.01 6.90 7.21
C THR A 639 -1.65 7.43 6.77
N ALA A 640 -1.24 8.65 7.16
CA ALA A 640 0.04 9.22 6.74
C ALA A 640 1.23 8.49 7.36
N THR A 641 1.10 8.09 8.63
CA THR A 641 2.09 7.32 9.38
C THR A 641 2.22 5.91 8.81
N GLU A 642 1.09 5.27 8.51
CA GLU A 642 0.99 3.93 7.93
C GLU A 642 1.61 3.84 6.53
N LEU A 643 1.39 4.85 5.68
CA LEU A 643 2.07 4.98 4.39
C LEU A 643 3.54 5.41 4.52
N GLY A 644 3.99 5.80 5.72
CA GLY A 644 5.34 6.30 5.99
C GLY A 644 5.67 7.62 5.31
N ILE A 645 4.65 8.41 4.98
CA ILE A 645 4.77 9.70 4.29
C ILE A 645 4.53 10.90 5.22
N ARG A 646 4.25 10.67 6.51
CA ARG A 646 4.12 11.73 7.51
C ARG A 646 5.47 12.46 7.70
N THR A 647 5.48 13.78 7.58
CA THR A 647 6.72 14.58 7.64
C THR A 647 7.21 14.90 9.05
N LEU A 648 6.36 14.76 10.07
CA LEU A 648 6.74 14.88 11.48
C LEU A 648 6.34 13.60 12.23
N THR A 649 7.32 12.87 12.76
CA THR A 649 7.11 11.59 13.45
C THR A 649 7.69 11.65 14.86
N SER A 650 7.36 10.67 15.70
CA SER A 650 7.96 10.53 17.03
C SER A 650 9.47 10.28 16.96
N THR A 651 9.96 9.72 15.84
CA THR A 651 11.37 9.49 15.59
C THR A 651 12.12 10.70 15.04
N THR A 652 11.43 11.79 14.69
CA THR A 652 12.07 13.01 14.17
C THR A 652 13.05 13.57 15.22
N PRO A 653 14.35 13.71 14.87
CA PRO A 653 15.34 14.30 15.76
C PRO A 653 15.02 15.76 16.09
N LEU A 654 15.23 16.15 17.35
CA LEU A 654 15.04 17.55 17.77
C LEU A 654 15.99 18.51 17.06
N ALA A 655 17.14 18.03 16.56
CA ALA A 655 18.10 18.83 15.81
C ALA A 655 17.60 19.20 14.40
N ASP A 656 16.69 18.42 13.82
CA ASP A 656 16.18 18.64 12.47
C ASP A 656 15.03 19.66 12.45
N LEU A 657 14.40 19.90 13.61
CA LEU A 657 13.32 20.88 13.76
C LEU A 657 13.80 22.31 13.44
N ASN A 658 12.85 23.17 13.07
CA ASN A 658 13.07 24.56 12.73
C ASN A 658 14.12 24.74 11.62
N TYR A 659 13.98 23.94 10.55
CA TYR A 659 14.88 23.93 9.40
C TYR A 659 16.34 23.56 9.76
N GLY A 660 16.51 22.61 10.70
CA GLY A 660 17.82 22.14 11.16
C GLY A 660 18.50 23.03 12.21
N GLN A 661 17.81 24.03 12.77
CA GLN A 661 18.33 24.84 13.89
C GLN A 661 18.16 24.14 15.25
N GLY A 662 17.24 23.18 15.29
CA GLY A 662 16.91 22.39 16.44
C GLY A 662 16.04 23.10 17.47
N VAL A 663 16.06 22.60 18.70
CA VAL A 663 15.28 23.11 19.84
C VAL A 663 16.22 23.63 20.91
N GLY A 664 16.12 24.93 21.21
CA GLY A 664 16.89 25.57 22.26
C GLY A 664 16.36 25.19 23.64
N HIS A 665 17.24 24.77 24.54
CA HIS A 665 16.89 24.35 25.89
C HIS A 665 17.94 24.84 26.89
N THR A 666 17.59 24.81 28.18
CA THR A 666 18.46 25.24 29.28
C THR A 666 18.57 24.15 30.34
N THR A 667 19.55 24.25 31.23
CA THR A 667 19.60 23.32 32.37
C THR A 667 18.43 23.58 33.32
N GLY A 668 17.51 22.62 33.44
CA GLY A 668 16.32 22.70 34.29
C GLY A 668 15.03 22.86 33.48
N GLY A 669 14.01 23.43 34.10
CA GLY A 669 12.69 23.54 33.47
C GLY A 669 12.63 24.46 32.27
N ASP A 670 12.18 23.94 31.13
CA ASP A 670 12.12 24.66 29.85
C ASP A 670 10.75 25.27 29.56
N PHE A 671 9.67 24.61 29.99
CA PHE A 671 8.31 25.13 29.90
C PHE A 671 7.39 24.52 30.95
N THR A 672 6.24 25.15 31.19
CA THR A 672 5.22 24.63 32.10
C THR A 672 3.93 24.29 31.35
N VAL A 673 3.26 23.23 31.79
CA VAL A 673 1.93 22.84 31.33
C VAL A 673 0.97 22.95 32.50
N GLN A 674 -0.15 23.63 32.29
CA GLN A 674 -1.24 23.73 33.25
C GLN A 674 -2.42 22.90 32.74
N ARG A 675 -2.83 21.90 33.53
CA ARG A 675 -4.00 21.05 33.32
C ARG A 675 -5.29 21.79 33.66
N LYS A 676 -6.43 21.30 33.18
CA LYS A 676 -7.76 21.87 33.46
C LYS A 676 -8.12 21.84 34.96
N ASP A 677 -7.62 20.88 35.72
CA ASP A 677 -7.81 20.83 37.18
C ASP A 677 -6.96 21.86 37.96
N GLY A 678 -6.16 22.66 37.25
CA GLY A 678 -5.28 23.70 37.81
C GLY A 678 -3.89 23.20 38.19
N VAL A 679 -3.61 21.90 38.11
CA VAL A 679 -2.27 21.35 38.37
C VAL A 679 -1.32 21.84 37.30
N THR A 680 -0.19 22.42 37.74
CA THR A 680 0.86 22.91 36.84
C THR A 680 2.14 22.11 37.07
N PHE A 681 2.78 21.68 35.99
CA PHE A 681 4.04 20.95 36.05
C PHE A 681 5.05 21.50 35.04
N THR A 682 6.32 21.35 35.36
CA THR A 682 7.43 21.80 34.53
C THR A 682 8.03 20.64 33.75
N VAL A 683 8.38 20.89 32.49
CA VAL A 683 9.01 19.94 31.58
C VAL A 683 10.43 20.40 31.30
N ASP A 684 11.39 19.50 31.46
CA ASP A 684 12.82 19.68 31.16
C ASP A 684 13.16 18.74 30.00
N ILE A 685 13.58 19.29 28.86
CA ILE A 685 13.86 18.54 27.64
C ILE A 685 15.36 18.30 27.43
N SER A 686 16.22 18.61 28.40
CA SER A 686 17.68 18.48 28.27
C SER A 686 18.18 17.07 27.99
N SER A 687 17.37 16.04 28.27
CA SER A 687 17.67 14.64 27.98
C SER A 687 17.06 14.13 26.66
N ALA A 688 16.18 14.90 26.03
CA ALA A 688 15.46 14.51 24.82
C ALA A 688 16.34 14.62 23.57
N LYS A 689 16.22 13.65 22.66
CA LYS A 689 16.89 13.68 21.34
C LYS A 689 15.89 13.69 20.20
N THR A 690 14.71 13.16 20.42
CA THR A 690 13.63 13.04 19.44
C THR A 690 12.35 13.69 19.95
N LEU A 691 11.41 13.95 19.04
CA LEU A 691 10.07 14.43 19.41
C LEU A 691 9.34 13.45 20.33
N GLY A 692 9.54 12.15 20.13
CA GLY A 692 9.01 11.08 20.98
C GLY A 692 9.54 11.15 22.40
N ASP A 693 10.81 11.51 22.60
CA ASP A 693 11.35 11.72 23.95
C ASP A 693 10.65 12.88 24.66
N VAL A 694 10.37 13.98 23.95
CA VAL A 694 9.63 15.13 24.51
C VAL A 694 8.20 14.75 24.89
N ILE A 695 7.50 14.03 24.00
CA ILE A 695 6.16 13.50 24.29
C ILE A 695 6.20 12.62 25.54
N ASN A 696 7.18 11.72 25.64
CA ASN A 696 7.35 10.84 26.80
C ASN A 696 7.68 11.62 28.08
N LEU A 697 8.44 12.70 28.02
CA LEU A 697 8.75 13.55 29.18
C LEU A 697 7.51 14.28 29.70
N ILE A 698 6.58 14.67 28.82
CA ILE A 698 5.30 15.26 29.23
C ILE A 698 4.39 14.18 29.84
N ASN A 699 4.21 13.06 29.12
CA ASN A 699 3.31 11.98 29.52
C ASN A 699 3.73 11.31 30.82
N ASN A 700 5.02 11.07 31.02
CA ASN A 700 5.55 10.38 32.20
C ASN A 700 6.00 11.35 33.31
N ASN A 701 5.67 12.63 33.21
CA ASN A 701 5.96 13.58 34.29
C ASN A 701 5.20 13.17 35.56
N ALA A 702 5.92 13.00 36.68
CA ALA A 702 5.33 12.51 37.92
C ALA A 702 4.17 13.37 38.45
N THR A 703 4.17 14.68 38.19
CA THR A 703 3.07 15.58 38.55
C THR A 703 1.90 15.45 37.58
N ASN A 704 2.15 15.14 36.30
CA ASN A 704 1.11 14.89 35.31
C ASN A 704 0.38 13.57 35.62
N THR A 705 1.13 12.49 35.87
CA THR A 705 0.59 11.15 36.22
C THR A 705 0.15 11.01 37.68
N GLY A 706 0.09 12.12 38.42
CA GLY A 706 -0.28 12.15 39.83
C GLY A 706 -1.78 11.98 40.04
N SER A 707 -2.37 12.76 40.94
CA SER A 707 -3.83 12.78 41.14
C SER A 707 -4.53 13.48 39.97
N GLY A 708 -5.73 13.00 39.61
CA GLY A 708 -6.56 13.56 38.54
C GLY A 708 -6.37 12.88 37.18
N VAL A 709 -6.99 13.42 36.13
CA VAL A 709 -6.85 12.90 34.76
C VAL A 709 -5.65 13.56 34.07
N PRO A 710 -4.58 12.80 33.72
CA PRO A 710 -3.39 13.38 33.11
C PRO A 710 -3.68 14.00 31.74
N VAL A 711 -2.89 15.00 31.37
CA VAL A 711 -2.83 15.48 29.99
C VAL A 711 -2.01 14.50 29.18
N LEU A 712 -2.54 14.08 28.02
CA LEU A 712 -1.85 13.23 27.07
C LEU A 712 -1.21 14.09 25.98
N ALA A 713 0.12 14.12 25.92
CA ALA A 713 0.87 14.56 24.77
C ALA A 713 0.90 13.48 23.70
N GLN A 714 0.66 13.86 22.45
CA GLN A 714 0.74 13.00 21.27
C GLN A 714 1.13 13.83 20.04
N LEU A 715 1.28 13.20 18.88
CA LEU A 715 1.33 13.96 17.62
C LEU A 715 -0.09 14.37 17.23
N ASN A 716 -0.23 15.53 16.58
CA ASN A 716 -1.53 16.05 16.14
C ASN A 716 -2.33 15.01 15.36
N SER A 717 -3.60 14.85 15.75
CA SER A 717 -4.56 14.02 15.05
C SER A 717 -4.89 14.59 13.66
N TYR A 718 -4.76 15.90 13.48
CA TYR A 718 -4.92 16.60 12.19
C TYR A 718 -3.66 17.43 11.87
N GLY A 719 -2.99 17.11 10.78
CA GLY A 719 -1.73 17.73 10.37
C GLY A 719 -0.52 17.22 11.17
N ASN A 720 0.41 18.14 11.43
CA ASN A 720 1.64 17.89 12.17
C ASN A 720 1.76 18.85 13.36
N GLY A 721 2.64 18.50 14.30
CA GLY A 721 2.84 19.19 15.58
C GLY A 721 2.58 18.28 16.77
N ILE A 722 2.85 18.78 17.98
CA ILE A 722 2.50 18.11 19.22
C ILE A 722 1.08 18.55 19.63
N GLU A 723 0.22 17.59 19.97
CA GLU A 723 -1.09 17.82 20.57
C GLU A 723 -1.03 17.51 22.06
N LEU A 724 -1.57 18.40 22.88
CA LEU A 724 -1.88 18.11 24.27
C LEU A 724 -3.38 17.92 24.42
N VAL A 725 -3.80 16.75 24.90
CA VAL A 725 -5.20 16.38 25.09
C VAL A 725 -5.50 16.34 26.59
N ASP A 726 -6.40 17.21 27.05
CA ASP A 726 -6.90 17.18 28.42
C ASP A 726 -8.31 16.59 28.44
N ASN A 727 -8.43 15.37 28.96
CA ASN A 727 -9.67 14.61 29.01
C ASN A 727 -10.38 14.71 30.37
N ASP A 728 -10.02 15.68 31.22
CA ASP A 728 -10.63 15.87 32.53
C ASP A 728 -12.03 16.51 32.43
N PRO A 729 -13.12 15.78 32.77
CA PRO A 729 -14.48 16.31 32.73
C PRO A 729 -14.86 17.08 34.01
N SER A 730 -13.99 17.16 35.02
CA SER A 730 -14.31 17.73 36.33
C SER A 730 -14.09 19.25 36.44
N SER A 731 -13.54 19.87 35.40
CA SER A 731 -13.20 21.29 35.39
C SER A 731 -13.47 21.94 34.03
N THR A 732 -13.78 23.24 34.08
CA THR A 732 -13.97 24.11 32.91
C THR A 732 -12.80 25.09 32.72
N ALA A 733 -11.73 25.01 33.52
CA ALA A 733 -10.54 25.83 33.30
C ALA A 733 -9.81 25.39 32.02
N ALA A 734 -8.95 26.24 31.46
CA ALA A 734 -8.30 25.97 30.18
C ALA A 734 -6.92 25.32 30.37
N LEU A 735 -6.66 24.28 29.59
CA LEU A 735 -5.31 23.77 29.32
C LEU A 735 -4.42 24.88 28.75
N SER A 736 -3.20 25.04 29.25
CA SER A 736 -2.25 26.01 28.68
C SER A 736 -0.79 25.57 28.80
N VAL A 737 0.05 26.07 27.90
CA VAL A 737 1.51 25.93 27.96
C VAL A 737 2.14 27.31 28.11
N SER A 738 3.09 27.46 29.03
CA SER A 738 3.83 28.70 29.24
C SER A 738 5.33 28.48 29.06
N ALA A 739 5.98 29.35 28.27
CA ALA A 739 7.42 29.30 28.07
C ALA A 739 8.15 29.75 29.35
N VAL A 740 9.26 29.09 29.71
CA VAL A 740 10.11 29.48 30.85
C VAL A 740 11.37 30.17 30.34
N SER A 741 11.55 31.44 30.69
CA SER A 741 12.76 32.20 30.32
C SER A 741 13.98 31.71 31.12
N PRO A 742 15.15 31.48 30.48
CA PRO A 742 15.54 31.89 29.12
C PRO A 742 15.41 30.80 28.04
N SER A 743 14.72 29.69 28.30
CA SER A 743 14.53 28.61 27.32
C SER A 743 13.61 29.02 26.16
N THR A 744 13.91 28.54 24.95
CA THR A 744 13.08 28.73 23.74
C THR A 744 12.28 27.48 23.37
N ALA A 745 12.44 26.39 24.12
CA ALA A 745 11.90 25.06 23.79
C ALA A 745 10.41 25.07 23.43
N ALA A 746 9.57 25.73 24.23
CA ALA A 746 8.12 25.75 23.97
C ALA A 746 7.76 26.37 22.62
N LYS A 747 8.56 27.35 22.17
CA LYS A 747 8.38 28.03 20.89
C LYS A 747 8.94 27.22 19.73
N ASP A 748 10.13 26.67 19.93
CA ASP A 748 10.83 25.83 18.95
C ASP A 748 10.13 24.48 18.73
N LEU A 749 9.31 24.03 19.69
CA LEU A 749 8.41 22.87 19.57
C LEU A 749 7.01 23.22 19.02
N GLY A 750 6.74 24.50 18.77
CA GLY A 750 5.46 24.96 18.20
C GLY A 750 4.30 25.01 19.20
N LEU A 751 4.52 24.74 20.48
CA LEU A 751 3.48 24.78 21.52
C LEU A 751 3.10 26.21 21.94
N VAL A 752 4.04 27.16 21.78
CA VAL A 752 3.86 28.58 22.10
C VAL A 752 4.23 29.44 20.88
N PRO A 753 3.41 30.43 20.48
CA PRO A 753 3.79 31.32 19.38
C PRO A 753 5.09 32.09 19.67
N ALA A 754 5.90 32.34 18.63
CA ALA A 754 7.23 32.94 18.76
C ALA A 754 7.26 34.26 19.56
N ASN A 755 6.22 35.10 19.42
CA ASN A 755 6.10 36.40 20.07
C ASN A 755 5.22 36.40 21.33
N SER A 756 4.89 35.21 21.86
CA SER A 756 4.02 35.05 23.03
C SER A 756 4.77 34.41 24.21
N ALA A 757 4.24 34.59 25.42
CA ALA A 757 4.71 33.89 26.62
C ALA A 757 3.91 32.61 26.89
N THR A 758 2.68 32.54 26.38
CA THR A 758 1.74 31.43 26.58
C THR A 758 1.21 30.94 25.24
N SER A 759 0.73 29.70 25.23
CA SER A 759 0.06 29.07 24.09
C SER A 759 -1.19 29.84 23.64
N ASN A 760 -1.66 29.54 22.43
CA ASN A 760 -3.02 29.88 22.04
C ASN A 760 -4.02 29.12 22.93
N PRO A 761 -5.27 29.63 23.05
CA PRO A 761 -6.33 28.88 23.74
C PRO A 761 -6.54 27.51 23.10
N PRO A 762 -6.82 26.46 23.90
CA PRO A 762 -7.13 25.13 23.38
C PRO A 762 -8.45 25.17 22.59
N THR A 763 -8.58 24.26 21.63
CA THR A 763 -9.86 23.95 20.99
C THR A 763 -10.74 23.25 22.00
N ALA A 764 -11.89 23.85 22.31
CA ALA A 764 -12.84 23.30 23.27
C ALA A 764 -13.48 22.02 22.72
N GLY A 765 -13.48 20.97 23.53
CA GLY A 765 -14.20 19.74 23.27
C GLY A 765 -15.70 19.85 23.57
N ALA A 766 -16.44 18.79 23.28
CA ALA A 766 -17.87 18.68 23.51
C ALA A 766 -18.17 18.04 24.89
N LEU A 767 -19.30 18.42 25.47
CA LEU A 767 -19.81 17.80 26.69
C LEU A 767 -20.52 16.50 26.34
N ALA A 768 -20.26 15.43 27.08
CA ALA A 768 -21.07 14.21 26.99
C ALA A 768 -22.48 14.54 27.51
N ALA A 769 -23.52 14.17 26.76
CA ALA A 769 -24.90 14.48 27.14
C ALA A 769 -25.85 13.32 26.86
N ALA A 770 -26.93 13.28 27.64
CA ALA A 770 -28.05 12.35 27.48
C ALA A 770 -29.36 13.09 27.75
N THR A 771 -30.40 12.77 26.99
CA THR A 771 -31.77 13.15 27.32
C THR A 771 -32.48 11.95 27.91
N VAL A 772 -32.97 12.09 29.13
CA VAL A 772 -33.83 11.13 29.81
C VAL A 772 -35.27 11.56 29.57
N VAL A 773 -36.02 10.73 28.84
CA VAL A 773 -37.41 11.00 28.48
C VAL A 773 -38.33 10.16 29.35
N GLY A 774 -39.22 10.82 30.10
CA GLY A 774 -40.19 10.18 30.98
C GLY A 774 -41.55 9.98 30.30
N THR A 775 -42.43 9.19 30.92
CA THR A 775 -43.80 8.96 30.44
C THR A 775 -44.82 10.00 30.95
N GLY A 776 -44.38 10.98 31.74
CA GLY A 776 -45.21 11.99 32.40
C GLY A 776 -44.94 13.39 31.87
N ALA A 777 -45.77 14.38 32.23
CA ALA A 777 -45.53 15.76 31.81
C ALA A 777 -44.56 16.47 32.78
N ASN A 778 -43.78 17.42 32.25
CA ASN A 778 -42.79 18.24 32.94
C ASN A 778 -41.69 17.43 33.66
N ASN A 779 -41.30 16.27 33.12
CA ASN A 779 -40.34 15.37 33.76
C ASN A 779 -39.12 14.98 32.90
N ASP A 780 -39.05 15.41 31.64
CA ASP A 780 -37.88 15.19 30.78
C ASP A 780 -36.65 15.99 31.26
N LEU A 781 -35.50 15.32 31.32
CA LEU A 781 -34.24 15.89 31.82
C LEU A 781 -33.12 15.73 30.80
N VAL A 782 -32.23 16.72 30.73
CA VAL A 782 -30.95 16.64 30.02
C VAL A 782 -29.85 16.56 31.07
N PHE A 783 -29.10 15.47 31.03
CA PHE A 783 -27.88 15.29 31.80
C PHE A 783 -26.70 15.57 30.89
N GLN A 784 -25.72 16.30 31.40
CA GLN A 784 -24.48 16.60 30.68
C GLN A 784 -23.28 16.53 31.62
N ALA A 785 -22.11 16.26 31.06
CA ALA A 785 -20.85 16.42 31.75
C ALA A 785 -20.63 17.88 32.18
N ALA A 786 -19.98 18.09 33.32
CA ALA A 786 -19.63 19.42 33.81
C ALA A 786 -18.51 20.06 32.96
N GLY A 787 -17.57 19.25 32.47
CA GLY A 787 -16.49 19.63 31.56
C GLY A 787 -16.43 18.72 30.34
N SER A 788 -15.75 19.20 29.29
CA SER A 788 -15.48 18.46 28.06
C SER A 788 -14.58 17.25 28.32
N GLY A 789 -14.85 16.14 27.62
CA GLY A 789 -14.10 14.91 27.75
C GLY A 789 -14.90 13.67 27.36
N THR A 790 -14.21 12.59 27.06
CA THR A 790 -14.78 11.26 26.74
C THR A 790 -15.02 10.40 27.97
N ALA A 791 -14.44 10.75 29.12
CA ALA A 791 -14.44 9.93 30.33
C ALA A 791 -15.85 9.62 30.89
N LEU A 792 -16.86 10.42 30.53
CA LEU A 792 -18.25 10.22 30.96
C LEU A 792 -19.17 9.69 29.84
N ASN A 793 -18.63 9.39 28.65
CA ASN A 793 -19.38 8.68 27.62
C ASN A 793 -19.69 7.26 28.11
N GLY A 794 -20.89 6.75 27.80
CA GLY A 794 -21.37 5.45 28.24
C GLY A 794 -21.92 5.44 29.66
N VAL A 795 -21.85 6.54 30.42
CA VAL A 795 -22.47 6.62 31.75
C VAL A 795 -23.98 6.60 31.61
N THR A 796 -24.62 5.60 32.22
CA THR A 796 -26.07 5.44 32.21
C THR A 796 -26.69 6.09 33.44
N VAL A 797 -27.59 7.03 33.22
CA VAL A 797 -28.43 7.64 34.25
C VAL A 797 -29.60 6.72 34.53
N GLN A 798 -29.80 6.39 35.80
CA GLN A 798 -30.87 5.51 36.27
C GLN A 798 -31.46 5.98 37.60
N PHE A 799 -32.70 5.57 37.86
CA PHE A 799 -33.44 5.95 39.07
C PHE A 799 -33.82 4.69 39.86
N ALA A 800 -33.35 4.58 41.10
CA ALA A 800 -33.70 3.51 42.02
C ALA A 800 -34.79 3.98 42.97
N ASN A 801 -35.92 3.29 43.02
CA ASN A 801 -37.01 3.61 43.94
C ASN A 801 -36.85 2.82 45.24
N THR A 802 -35.99 3.28 46.16
CA THR A 802 -35.83 2.64 47.48
C THR A 802 -36.76 3.20 48.55
N GLY A 803 -37.65 4.13 48.17
CA GLY A 803 -38.64 4.74 49.07
C GLY A 803 -38.13 5.97 49.81
N ALA A 804 -37.16 6.70 49.25
CA ALA A 804 -36.66 7.96 49.82
C ALA A 804 -37.82 8.96 50.07
N ALA A 805 -37.79 9.65 51.21
CA ALA A 805 -38.76 10.72 51.49
C ALA A 805 -38.50 11.92 50.55
N PRO A 806 -39.54 12.66 50.11
CA PRO A 806 -39.34 13.85 49.29
C PRO A 806 -38.39 14.85 49.95
N GLY A 807 -37.34 15.27 49.24
CA GLY A 807 -36.28 16.13 49.77
C GLY A 807 -35.12 15.39 50.46
N SER A 808 -35.12 14.06 50.44
CA SER A 808 -34.02 13.19 50.91
C SER A 808 -33.36 12.40 49.77
N GLU A 809 -33.58 12.80 48.53
CA GLU A 809 -32.98 12.17 47.35
C GLU A 809 -31.45 12.24 47.41
N THR A 810 -30.80 11.16 46.98
CA THR A 810 -29.33 11.09 46.89
C THR A 810 -28.91 10.68 45.49
N VAL A 811 -27.67 10.96 45.12
CA VAL A 811 -27.08 10.53 43.86
C VAL A 811 -25.76 9.83 44.14
N ASN A 812 -25.51 8.73 43.44
CA ASN A 812 -24.25 8.01 43.50
C ASN A 812 -23.74 7.75 42.09
N TYR A 813 -22.50 8.16 41.83
CA TYR A 813 -21.79 7.83 40.60
C TYR A 813 -20.84 6.65 40.85
N ASP A 814 -21.12 5.52 40.20
CA ASP A 814 -20.21 4.37 40.15
C ASP A 814 -19.42 4.41 38.85
N SER A 815 -18.14 4.75 38.95
CA SER A 815 -17.23 4.85 37.80
C SER A 815 -16.82 3.50 37.22
N THR A 816 -16.95 2.39 37.95
CA THR A 816 -16.64 1.06 37.43
C THR A 816 -17.82 0.53 36.64
N ALA A 817 -19.02 0.67 37.20
CA ALA A 817 -20.27 0.26 36.54
C ALA A 817 -20.73 1.24 35.44
N HIS A 818 -20.13 2.44 35.34
CA HIS A 818 -20.57 3.52 34.45
C HIS A 818 -22.05 3.88 34.67
N THR A 819 -22.45 4.02 35.94
CA THR A 819 -23.84 4.33 36.29
C THR A 819 -23.95 5.53 37.22
N LEU A 820 -24.82 6.48 36.88
CA LEU A 820 -25.25 7.57 37.74
C LEU A 820 -26.64 7.22 38.29
N THR A 821 -26.69 6.80 39.55
CA THR A 821 -27.92 6.31 40.18
C THR A 821 -28.49 7.36 41.11
N PHE A 822 -29.72 7.77 40.85
CA PHE A 822 -30.50 8.60 41.76
C PHE A 822 -31.42 7.72 42.61
N ASP A 823 -31.35 7.87 43.93
CA ASP A 823 -32.32 7.28 44.83
C ASP A 823 -33.53 8.21 44.95
N VAL A 824 -34.67 7.76 44.44
CA VAL A 824 -35.89 8.56 44.27
C VAL A 824 -37.06 8.00 45.10
N GLY A 825 -37.96 8.90 45.48
CA GLY A 825 -39.23 8.58 46.11
C GLY A 825 -40.41 8.68 45.12
N PRO A 826 -41.62 8.22 45.52
CA PRO A 826 -42.82 8.23 44.67
C PRO A 826 -43.34 9.64 44.32
N ALA A 827 -42.75 10.70 44.86
CA ALA A 827 -43.10 12.11 44.58
C ALA A 827 -41.89 12.97 44.20
N THR A 828 -40.75 12.35 43.85
CA THR A 828 -39.55 13.08 43.42
C THR A 828 -39.80 13.73 42.05
N THR A 829 -39.57 15.03 41.95
CA THR A 829 -39.78 15.82 40.72
C THR A 829 -38.49 16.00 39.94
N ALA A 830 -38.57 16.38 38.65
CA ALA A 830 -37.40 16.72 37.85
C ALA A 830 -36.56 17.85 38.46
N ASN A 831 -37.19 18.88 39.03
CA ASN A 831 -36.50 19.94 39.77
C ASN A 831 -35.77 19.41 41.02
N ALA A 832 -36.31 18.40 41.70
CA ALA A 832 -35.65 17.78 42.84
C ALA A 832 -34.35 17.07 42.40
N ILE A 833 -34.38 16.32 41.29
CA ILE A 833 -33.18 15.68 40.71
C ILE A 833 -32.09 16.68 40.36
N ILE A 834 -32.45 17.78 39.70
CA ILE A 834 -31.50 18.86 39.36
C ILE A 834 -30.83 19.40 40.62
N SER A 835 -31.63 19.69 41.67
CA SER A 835 -31.13 20.17 42.95
C SER A 835 -30.25 19.13 43.66
N THR A 836 -30.65 17.86 43.67
CA THR A 836 -29.88 16.77 44.29
C THR A 836 -28.53 16.61 43.63
N LEU A 837 -28.46 16.64 42.30
CA LEU A 837 -27.20 16.54 41.58
C LEU A 837 -26.29 17.75 41.85
N ALA A 838 -26.83 18.96 41.76
CA ALA A 838 -26.05 20.18 41.95
C ALA A 838 -25.46 20.32 43.36
N ASN A 839 -26.12 19.72 44.38
CA ASN A 839 -25.67 19.76 45.76
C ASN A 839 -24.72 18.60 46.15
N ASP A 840 -24.54 17.59 45.29
CA ASP A 840 -23.66 16.47 45.59
C ASP A 840 -22.18 16.84 45.41
N PRO A 841 -21.31 16.58 46.39
CA PRO A 841 -19.91 17.03 46.36
C PRO A 841 -19.02 16.28 45.34
N VAL A 842 -19.47 15.13 44.82
CA VAL A 842 -18.73 14.28 43.88
C VAL A 842 -19.39 14.33 42.51
N ALA A 843 -20.65 13.90 42.41
CA ALA A 843 -21.42 13.87 41.18
C ALA A 843 -21.70 15.28 40.64
N GLY A 844 -21.96 16.28 41.51
CA GLY A 844 -22.20 17.66 41.10
C GLY A 844 -20.98 18.38 40.51
N LYS A 845 -19.77 17.81 40.65
CA LYS A 845 -18.55 18.28 39.96
C LYS A 845 -18.37 17.65 38.58
N LEU A 846 -18.99 16.51 38.33
CA LEU A 846 -18.80 15.72 37.11
C LEU A 846 -19.99 15.85 36.16
N PHE A 847 -21.19 16.07 36.68
CA PHE A 847 -22.42 16.12 35.93
C PHE A 847 -23.23 17.36 36.29
N ALA A 848 -23.97 17.86 35.31
CA ALA A 848 -25.03 18.84 35.47
C ALA A 848 -26.33 18.29 34.88
N ALA A 849 -27.46 18.68 35.47
CA ALA A 849 -28.78 18.35 34.96
C ALA A 849 -29.56 19.63 34.69
N SER A 850 -30.37 19.62 33.64
CA SER A 850 -31.26 20.71 33.26
C SER A 850 -32.57 20.14 32.72
N LEU A 851 -33.61 20.98 32.63
CA LEU A 851 -34.86 20.58 32.01
C LEU A 851 -34.67 20.46 30.50
N ALA A 852 -35.23 19.41 29.89
CA ALA A 852 -35.33 19.35 28.44
C ALA A 852 -36.16 20.54 27.94
N PRO A 853 -35.81 21.18 26.79
CA PRO A 853 -36.51 22.36 26.30
C PRO A 853 -38.01 22.13 26.05
N THR A 854 -38.37 20.90 25.72
CA THR A 854 -39.76 20.46 25.55
C THR A 854 -39.96 19.09 26.16
N ASP A 855 -41.18 18.83 26.63
CA ASP A 855 -41.66 17.53 27.08
C ASP A 855 -42.92 17.19 26.26
N GLY A 856 -42.84 16.16 25.41
CA GLY A 856 -43.91 15.80 24.48
C GLY A 856 -44.34 16.94 23.53
N GLY A 857 -43.47 17.93 23.30
CA GLY A 857 -43.75 19.13 22.50
C GLY A 857 -44.36 20.32 23.27
N ALA A 858 -44.57 20.19 24.58
CA ALA A 858 -44.99 21.26 25.49
C ALA A 858 -43.79 21.84 26.26
N ALA A 859 -43.96 23.03 26.84
CA ALA A 859 -42.93 23.62 27.71
C ALA A 859 -42.79 22.80 29.00
N ASN A 860 -41.55 22.53 29.39
CA ASN A 860 -41.20 21.76 30.58
C ASN A 860 -40.86 22.69 31.74
N ASP A 861 -41.62 22.60 32.84
CA ASP A 861 -41.40 23.40 34.05
C ASP A 861 -40.74 22.62 35.23
N GLY A 862 -40.44 21.33 35.02
CA GLY A 862 -39.75 20.47 35.98
C GLY A 862 -40.58 20.05 37.20
N THR A 863 -41.89 20.34 37.22
CA THR A 863 -42.80 19.96 38.32
C THR A 863 -43.26 18.50 38.26
N GLY A 864 -43.02 17.81 37.14
CA GLY A 864 -43.42 16.43 36.90
C GLY A 864 -42.65 15.43 37.74
N ILE A 865 -43.31 14.31 38.08
CA ILE A 865 -42.72 13.18 38.81
C ILE A 865 -41.82 12.39 37.85
N ILE A 866 -40.63 12.01 38.30
CA ILE A 866 -39.68 11.20 37.52
C ILE A 866 -40.21 9.78 37.32
N ASP A 867 -40.09 9.29 36.09
CA ASP A 867 -40.34 7.89 35.76
C ASP A 867 -39.13 7.03 36.19
N PRO A 868 -39.28 6.11 37.16
CA PRO A 868 -38.16 5.29 37.64
C PRO A 868 -37.59 4.35 36.58
N THR A 869 -38.32 4.10 35.50
CA THR A 869 -37.90 3.24 34.39
C THR A 869 -37.19 4.01 33.28
N ALA A 870 -37.25 5.35 33.30
CA ALA A 870 -36.55 6.17 32.33
C ALA A 870 -35.03 6.10 32.56
N THR A 871 -34.30 5.97 31.46
CA THR A 871 -32.83 5.93 31.48
C THR A 871 -32.28 6.78 30.34
N GLY A 872 -31.01 7.17 30.45
CA GLY A 872 -30.31 7.88 29.38
C GLY A 872 -28.81 7.65 29.51
N THR A 873 -28.15 7.37 28.40
CA THR A 873 -26.71 7.12 28.37
C THR A 873 -25.99 8.30 27.77
N LEU A 874 -25.03 8.87 28.50
CA LEU A 874 -24.26 10.03 28.05
C LEU A 874 -23.41 9.65 26.84
N ALA A 875 -23.41 10.49 25.81
CA ALA A 875 -22.61 10.31 24.61
C ALA A 875 -22.18 11.66 24.01
N GLY A 876 -21.25 11.62 23.05
CA GLY A 876 -20.83 12.79 22.28
C GLY A 876 -19.78 13.68 22.96
N GLY A 877 -19.27 13.30 24.14
CA GLY A 877 -18.19 14.04 24.79
C GLY A 877 -16.85 13.88 24.09
N THR A 878 -16.12 14.98 23.92
CA THR A 878 -14.76 15.02 23.33
C THR A 878 -13.84 15.90 24.19
N PRO A 879 -12.52 15.62 24.25
CA PRO A 879 -11.59 16.36 25.11
C PRO A 879 -11.24 17.75 24.55
N ASP A 880 -10.69 18.61 25.40
CA ASP A 880 -10.04 19.84 24.94
C ASP A 880 -8.65 19.49 24.37
N THR A 881 -8.31 20.08 23.24
CA THR A 881 -7.01 19.85 22.59
C THR A 881 -6.25 21.15 22.37
N LEU A 882 -4.95 21.13 22.67
CA LEU A 882 -4.02 22.20 22.35
C LEU A 882 -3.05 21.68 21.30
N SER A 883 -3.26 22.09 20.06
CA SER A 883 -2.43 21.69 18.93
C SER A 883 -1.28 22.69 18.73
N GLY A 884 -0.06 22.18 18.77
CA GLY A 884 1.13 22.92 18.38
C GLY A 884 1.25 23.09 16.88
N ALA A 885 2.04 24.06 16.45
CA ALA A 885 2.38 24.28 15.04
C ALA A 885 3.34 23.20 14.51
N ASP A 886 3.36 23.03 13.19
CA ASP A 886 4.35 22.18 12.51
C ASP A 886 5.74 22.85 12.56
N THR A 887 6.71 22.16 13.14
CA THR A 887 8.09 22.63 13.28
C THR A 887 9.10 21.88 12.41
N ASN A 888 8.64 20.94 11.58
CA ASN A 888 9.47 20.24 10.59
C ASN A 888 8.91 20.33 9.16
N PRO A 889 8.56 21.53 8.66
CA PRO A 889 8.18 21.66 7.27
C PRO A 889 9.36 21.28 6.37
N GLN A 890 9.05 20.59 5.29
CA GLN A 890 9.97 20.28 4.21
C GLN A 890 9.89 21.40 3.17
N GLU A 891 10.93 21.53 2.35
CA GLU A 891 10.96 22.53 1.28
C GLU A 891 11.63 21.96 0.04
N VAL A 892 11.33 22.54 -1.11
CA VAL A 892 12.10 22.29 -2.33
C VAL A 892 13.47 22.94 -2.18
N PRO A 893 14.59 22.20 -2.16
CA PRO A 893 15.92 22.80 -2.22
C PRO A 893 16.09 23.43 -3.61
N GLY A 894 16.40 24.72 -3.66
CA GLY A 894 16.53 25.39 -4.94
C GLY A 894 16.68 26.90 -4.86
N ILE A 895 16.94 27.48 -6.02
CA ILE A 895 17.15 28.92 -6.21
C ILE A 895 15.86 29.68 -5.92
N PHE A 896 14.73 29.20 -6.46
CA PHE A 896 13.43 29.85 -6.30
C PHE A 896 13.02 29.90 -4.82
N THR A 897 13.21 28.81 -4.08
CA THR A 897 12.97 28.79 -2.63
C THR A 897 13.82 29.82 -1.90
N ALA A 898 15.12 29.90 -2.23
CA ALA A 898 16.01 30.87 -1.59
C ALA A 898 15.60 32.33 -1.84
N LEU A 899 15.17 32.65 -3.07
CA LEU A 899 14.72 33.99 -3.46
C LEU A 899 13.39 34.36 -2.80
N GLU A 900 12.41 33.45 -2.78
CA GLU A 900 11.10 33.68 -2.15
C GLU A 900 11.25 33.85 -0.63
N ARG A 901 12.05 33.00 0.04
CA ARG A 901 12.33 33.16 1.48
C ARG A 901 13.02 34.48 1.79
N LEU A 902 13.98 34.90 0.95
CA LEU A 902 14.61 36.21 1.10
C LEU A 902 13.59 37.35 0.97
N GLN A 903 12.70 37.26 -0.03
CA GLN A 903 11.66 38.25 -0.25
C GLN A 903 10.74 38.39 0.98
N THR A 904 10.20 37.27 1.48
CA THR A 904 9.32 37.26 2.66
C THR A 904 10.03 37.81 3.89
N ALA A 905 11.29 37.41 4.11
CA ALA A 905 12.07 37.88 5.25
C ALA A 905 12.36 39.39 5.18
N LEU A 906 12.65 39.92 4.00
CA LEU A 906 12.83 41.37 3.77
C LEU A 906 11.54 42.15 4.02
N GLN A 907 10.39 41.64 3.56
CA GLN A 907 9.08 42.25 3.78
C GLN A 907 8.73 42.33 5.26
N ASN A 908 8.97 41.24 6.00
CA ASN A 908 8.64 41.13 7.42
C ASN A 908 9.70 41.75 8.35
N ASN A 909 10.81 42.23 7.81
CA ASN A 909 11.98 42.69 8.58
C ASN A 909 12.49 41.59 9.54
N ASP A 910 12.46 40.34 9.06
CA ASP A 910 12.92 39.16 9.78
C ASP A 910 14.41 38.90 9.50
N VAL A 911 15.26 39.41 10.38
CA VAL A 911 16.72 39.30 10.23
C VAL A 911 17.21 37.84 10.24
N PRO A 912 16.77 36.97 11.18
CA PRO A 912 17.05 35.52 11.09
C PRO A 912 16.60 34.91 9.76
N GLY A 913 15.42 35.27 9.26
CA GLY A 913 14.92 34.82 7.96
C GLY A 913 15.83 35.24 6.80
N ILE A 914 16.34 36.48 6.80
CA ILE A 914 17.28 36.97 5.78
C ILE A 914 18.61 36.18 5.82
N GLN A 915 19.11 35.89 7.02
CA GLN A 915 20.33 35.09 7.19
C GLN A 915 20.16 33.67 6.66
N ARG A 916 19.05 33.00 7.01
CA ARG A 916 18.70 31.67 6.49
C ARG A 916 18.60 31.68 4.96
N ALA A 917 17.89 32.64 4.39
CA ALA A 917 17.74 32.77 2.95
C ALA A 917 19.09 33.01 2.24
N THR A 918 20.02 33.74 2.87
CA THR A 918 21.39 33.93 2.36
C THR A 918 22.18 32.62 2.33
N THR A 919 22.02 31.76 3.34
CA THR A 919 22.60 30.40 3.34
C THR A 919 22.02 29.55 2.21
N LEU A 920 20.69 29.60 2.02
CA LEU A 920 20.03 28.88 0.91
C LEU A 920 20.54 29.35 -0.46
N LEU A 921 20.71 30.66 -0.66
CA LEU A 921 21.29 31.23 -1.89
C LEU A 921 22.71 30.72 -2.14
N THR A 922 23.54 30.66 -1.09
CA THR A 922 24.91 30.15 -1.17
C THR A 922 24.95 28.68 -1.57
N ASN A 923 24.08 27.86 -0.97
CA ASN A 923 23.95 26.44 -1.32
C ASN A 923 23.47 26.27 -2.76
N ALA A 924 22.54 27.10 -3.21
CA ALA A 924 22.03 27.06 -4.58
C ALA A 924 23.10 27.48 -5.61
N GLN A 925 23.93 28.49 -5.32
CA GLN A 925 25.09 28.87 -6.13
C GLN A 925 26.13 27.74 -6.22
N GLN A 926 26.40 27.06 -5.10
CA GLN A 926 27.32 25.92 -5.09
C GLN A 926 26.79 24.78 -5.96
N ASN A 927 25.53 24.39 -5.78
CA ASN A 927 24.89 23.36 -6.61
C ASN A 927 24.91 23.72 -8.11
N LEU A 928 24.63 24.97 -8.45
CA LEU A 928 24.70 25.46 -9.82
C LEU A 928 26.12 25.35 -10.40
N SER A 929 27.14 25.66 -9.59
CA SER A 929 28.55 25.52 -9.98
C SER A 929 28.93 24.07 -10.24
N ASP A 930 28.43 23.14 -9.41
CA ASP A 930 28.68 21.70 -9.56
C ASP A 930 28.01 21.14 -10.82
N VAL A 931 26.75 21.53 -11.08
CA VAL A 931 26.02 21.15 -12.31
C VAL A 931 26.71 21.69 -13.56
N ARG A 932 27.20 22.95 -13.53
CA ARG A 932 27.96 23.52 -14.64
C ARG A 932 29.29 22.83 -14.86
N ALA A 933 29.99 22.41 -13.80
CA ALA A 933 31.21 21.62 -13.92
C ALA A 933 30.94 20.27 -14.60
N ALA A 934 29.86 19.58 -14.22
CA ALA A 934 29.42 18.34 -14.88
C ALA A 934 29.04 18.56 -16.35
N LEU A 935 28.35 19.66 -16.65
CA LEU A 935 27.99 20.05 -18.01
C LEU A 935 29.24 20.31 -18.88
N GLY A 936 30.23 21.04 -18.36
CA GLY A 936 31.49 21.26 -19.05
C GLY A 936 32.28 19.97 -19.31
N ALA A 937 32.22 19.00 -18.39
CA ALA A 937 32.79 17.67 -18.62
C ALA A 937 32.06 16.92 -19.75
N ASN A 938 30.72 17.01 -19.81
CA ASN A 938 29.92 16.43 -20.89
C ASN A 938 30.21 17.09 -22.24
N GLU A 939 30.35 18.41 -22.30
CA GLU A 939 30.72 19.14 -23.52
C GLU A 939 32.10 18.70 -24.04
N GLN A 940 33.09 18.54 -23.14
CA GLN A 940 34.41 18.04 -23.51
C GLN A 940 34.38 16.60 -24.02
N ALA A 941 33.54 15.75 -23.43
CA ALA A 941 33.32 14.38 -23.89
C ALA A 941 32.70 14.35 -25.29
N VAL A 942 31.65 15.15 -25.53
CA VAL A 942 31.01 15.28 -26.85
C VAL A 942 31.98 15.81 -27.90
N SER A 943 32.80 16.82 -27.56
CA SER A 943 33.83 17.37 -28.46
C SER A 943 34.89 16.31 -28.85
N SER A 944 35.28 15.49 -27.89
CA SER A 944 36.23 14.39 -28.12
C SER A 944 35.63 13.30 -29.03
N LEU A 945 34.37 12.91 -28.78
CA LEU A 945 33.63 11.97 -29.62
C LEU A 945 33.40 12.50 -31.03
N GLN A 946 33.08 13.79 -31.17
CA GLN A 946 32.92 14.43 -32.48
C GLN A 946 34.22 14.38 -33.29
N SER A 947 35.36 14.64 -32.64
CA SER A 947 36.68 14.53 -33.26
C SER A 947 37.01 13.09 -33.70
N GLN A 948 36.61 12.10 -32.89
CA GLN A 948 36.77 10.68 -33.22
C GLN A 948 35.90 10.29 -34.42
N VAL A 949 34.60 10.56 -34.38
CA VAL A 949 33.66 10.26 -35.47
C VAL A 949 34.12 10.93 -36.78
N GLN A 950 34.62 12.17 -36.71
CA GLN A 950 35.14 12.86 -37.90
C GLN A 950 36.42 12.22 -38.47
N THR A 951 37.28 11.70 -37.58
CA THR A 951 38.45 10.92 -37.98
C THR A 951 38.04 9.60 -38.65
N GLU A 952 37.09 8.87 -38.07
CA GLU A 952 36.56 7.63 -38.63
C GLU A 952 35.86 7.85 -39.96
N GLN A 953 35.06 8.91 -40.10
CA GLN A 953 34.46 9.29 -41.38
C GLN A 953 35.53 9.52 -42.45
N THR A 954 36.63 10.22 -42.11
CA THR A 954 37.73 10.47 -43.05
C THR A 954 38.41 9.15 -43.46
N GLN A 955 38.60 8.23 -42.51
CA GLN A 955 39.19 6.91 -42.78
C GLN A 955 38.27 6.04 -43.66
N LEU A 956 36.98 5.98 -43.34
CA LEU A 956 35.97 5.25 -44.12
C LEU A 956 35.82 5.82 -45.53
N GLN A 957 35.85 7.15 -45.66
CA GLN A 957 35.81 7.82 -46.96
C GLN A 957 37.07 7.54 -47.78
N GLY A 958 38.25 7.52 -47.15
CA GLY A 958 39.49 7.10 -47.78
C GLY A 958 39.47 5.63 -48.21
N ALA A 959 38.93 4.74 -47.37
CA ALA A 959 38.77 3.32 -47.69
C ALA A 959 37.78 3.10 -48.83
N LEU A 960 36.67 3.85 -48.86
CA LEU A 960 35.69 3.83 -49.95
C LEU A 960 36.30 4.34 -51.25
N SER A 961 37.02 5.47 -51.20
CA SER A 961 37.76 6.04 -52.34
C SER A 961 38.75 5.04 -52.91
N ASN A 962 39.56 4.36 -52.08
CA ASN A 962 40.46 3.31 -52.53
C ASN A 962 39.75 2.10 -53.17
N ASN A 963 38.48 1.86 -52.82
CA ASN A 963 37.69 0.72 -53.29
C ASN A 963 36.88 1.06 -54.56
N VAL A 964 36.46 2.33 -54.73
CA VAL A 964 35.51 2.76 -55.77
C VAL A 964 36.13 3.72 -56.78
N ASP A 965 37.10 4.55 -56.39
CA ASP A 965 37.63 5.58 -57.28
C ASP A 965 38.62 4.99 -58.30
N VAL A 966 38.54 5.48 -59.53
CA VAL A 966 39.43 5.07 -60.62
C VAL A 966 40.78 5.76 -60.46
N ASN A 967 41.87 5.00 -60.60
CA ASN A 967 43.18 5.58 -60.83
C ASN A 967 43.24 6.21 -62.23
N MET A 968 42.95 7.52 -62.33
CA MET A 968 42.93 8.27 -63.60
C MET A 968 44.19 8.09 -64.44
N ALA A 969 45.37 8.02 -63.82
CA ALA A 969 46.62 7.86 -64.56
C ALA A 969 46.68 6.50 -65.28
N GLN A 970 46.30 5.43 -64.59
CA GLN A 970 46.25 4.09 -65.16
C GLN A 970 45.11 3.96 -66.18
N ALA A 971 43.91 4.45 -65.85
CA ALA A 971 42.75 4.36 -66.74
C ALA A 971 42.95 5.15 -68.04
N ILE A 972 43.55 6.35 -68.01
CA ILE A 972 43.90 7.11 -69.22
C ILE A 972 44.93 6.34 -70.05
N SER A 973 45.95 5.76 -69.40
CA SER A 973 46.94 4.92 -70.08
C SER A 973 46.30 3.72 -70.78
N ASP A 974 45.39 3.02 -70.09
CA ASP A 974 44.67 1.87 -70.63
C ASP A 974 43.65 2.27 -71.72
N LEU A 975 43.03 3.45 -71.62
CA LEU A 975 42.14 3.98 -72.64
C LEU A 975 42.91 4.26 -73.94
N VAL A 976 44.08 4.90 -73.84
CA VAL A 976 44.95 5.18 -74.98
C VAL A 976 45.45 3.86 -75.61
N SER A 977 45.82 2.89 -74.78
CA SER A 977 46.22 1.55 -75.22
C SER A 977 45.09 0.83 -75.97
N GLN A 978 43.88 0.79 -75.41
CA GLN A 978 42.69 0.17 -76.04
C GLN A 978 42.25 0.91 -77.30
N GLN A 979 42.31 2.25 -77.34
CA GLN A 979 42.04 3.02 -78.55
C GLN A 979 43.03 2.66 -79.67
N THR A 980 44.30 2.54 -79.33
CA THR A 980 45.35 2.14 -80.28
C THR A 980 45.13 0.70 -80.77
N ALA A 981 44.79 -0.22 -79.88
CA ALA A 981 44.49 -1.62 -80.22
C ALA A 981 43.22 -1.76 -81.08
N PHE A 982 42.17 -0.98 -80.80
CA PHE A 982 40.95 -0.94 -81.60
C PHE A 982 41.19 -0.35 -82.98
N GLN A 983 41.96 0.73 -83.10
CA GLN A 983 42.39 1.29 -84.39
C GLN A 983 43.24 0.30 -85.20
N ALA A 984 44.17 -0.40 -84.56
CA ALA A 984 44.96 -1.45 -85.19
C ALA A 984 44.07 -2.61 -85.66
N SER A 985 43.09 -3.03 -84.85
CA SER A 985 42.12 -4.08 -85.20
C SER A 985 41.25 -3.65 -86.39
N LEU A 986 40.81 -2.39 -86.45
CA LEU A 986 40.10 -1.82 -87.62
C LEU A 986 40.98 -1.82 -88.89
N GLN A 987 42.27 -1.50 -88.77
CA GLN A 987 43.21 -1.56 -89.89
C GLN A 987 43.43 -3.00 -90.37
N VAL A 988 43.56 -3.96 -89.46
CA VAL A 988 43.68 -5.40 -89.79
C VAL A 988 42.40 -5.93 -90.43
N THR A 989 41.21 -5.59 -89.90
CA THR A 989 39.91 -5.90 -90.54
C THR A 989 39.83 -5.29 -91.94
N GLY A 990 40.33 -4.06 -92.12
CA GLY A 990 40.40 -3.38 -93.42
C GLY A 990 41.43 -3.96 -94.40
N LEU A 991 42.46 -4.65 -93.90
CA LEU A 991 43.45 -5.39 -94.71
C LEU A 991 42.93 -6.78 -95.09
N ILE A 992 42.24 -7.48 -94.17
CA ILE A 992 41.61 -8.78 -94.41
C ILE A 992 40.40 -8.65 -95.35
N SER A 993 39.59 -7.59 -95.23
CA SER A 993 38.49 -7.33 -96.19
C SER A 993 38.98 -6.98 -97.60
N LYS A 994 40.25 -6.56 -97.75
CA LYS A 994 40.93 -6.34 -99.04
C LYS A 994 41.62 -7.57 -99.60
N LEU A 995 41.84 -8.62 -98.80
CA LEU A 995 42.34 -9.92 -99.24
C LEU A 995 41.18 -10.76 -99.80
N THR A 996 40.58 -10.29 -100.90
CA THR A 996 39.81 -11.20 -101.76
C THR A 996 40.79 -12.00 -102.61
N LEU A 997 40.38 -13.22 -102.99
CA LEU A 997 41.14 -14.24 -103.74
C LEU A 997 41.87 -13.73 -105.01
N ILE A 998 41.60 -12.50 -105.46
CA ILE A 998 42.20 -11.82 -106.62
C ILE A 998 43.60 -11.23 -106.37
N ASN A 999 44.04 -11.07 -105.12
CA ASN A 999 45.40 -10.55 -104.82
C ASN A 999 46.40 -11.61 -104.32
N TYR A 1000 45.99 -12.88 -104.21
CA TYR A 1000 46.90 -13.99 -103.84
C TYR A 1000 47.31 -14.86 -105.04
N LEU A 1001 46.77 -14.58 -106.23
CA LEU A 1001 47.19 -15.13 -107.52
C LEU A 1001 47.78 -13.99 -108.36
#